data_AF-A0A9Q1N404-F1
#
_entry.id   AF-A0A9Q1N404-F1
#
_cell.length_a   1.000
_cell.length_b   1.000
_cell.length_c   1.000
_cell.angle_alpha   90.00
_cell.angle_beta   90.00
_cell.angle_gamma   90.00
#
_symmetry.space_group_name_H-M   'P 1'
#
loop_
_entity.id
_entity.type
_entity.pdbx_description
1 polymer ?
#
loop_
_entity_poly.entity_id
_entity_poly.type
_entity_poly.pdbx_seq_one_letter_code
_entity_poly.pdbx_strand_id
1 'polypeptide(L)'
;MSLDPRSSFSRSVLADMDTCCVALKSTAHLGGFNNGEKVFLGEQMRESLKNNFRVNQLSKSLKLEKKESKIKPGVAFSVITTENDNEILTVEVPRFERRRANPNDVASVILGGGAGTKLFPLTSRTATPAVPVGGCYRLIDIPMSNCINSGINKIFVLTQYNSAPLNRHIARTYFGNGVSFGDGFVEVLAATQTPGETGKRWFQGTADAVRQFIWVFEDAKNKNVENILILSGDHLYRMDYMELVQNHIDRNSDITLSCAPAGDSRASDFGLVKIDSRGRVVQFAEKPKAFDLKAMQVDTTLIGLSPHEAKKSPYIASMGVYVFKTDVLLKLLKWRYPTANDFGSEIIPAAIDEHNVQAYIFRDYWEDIGTIKSFYDANLELTAESPKFEFYDPKTPFYTSPRFLPPTKIDNCKIKDAIISHGCFLRECFVEHSIVGERSRLDCGVELKDTLMMGADYYQTESEIASLLAEGKVPIGIGENTKIRNCIIDKNAKIGKDVVITNKDGVQEADRPEEGFYIRSDRIHKISSLHFSHPRIVKLSFYGGSWRWIGTFVLALLYALRVYYVQGFYVVTYGLGIYILNLLIGFLSPLVDPELEPSDGPMLPTKGSDEFKPFIRRLPEFKFWYAITKAFCVAFVMTFFSLFDVPVFWPILLCYWVVLLVLTMRRQITHMIKYKYIPFNLGKQKYSGKRPSTSGSSPRAD
;
A
#
# COMPACT_ATOMS: atom_id res chain seq x y z
N MET A 1 -31.32 54.91 -6.20
CA MET A 1 -30.90 55.38 -7.54
C MET A 1 -29.54 54.75 -7.82
N SER A 2 -29.34 53.84 -8.79
CA SER A 2 -29.59 53.91 -10.25
C SER A 2 -28.55 54.78 -10.96
N LEU A 3 -27.86 54.33 -12.03
CA LEU A 3 -28.02 53.10 -12.83
C LEU A 3 -26.71 52.79 -13.62
N ASP A 4 -26.58 51.56 -14.13
CA ASP A 4 -25.66 51.10 -15.20
C ASP A 4 -26.21 51.59 -16.60
N PRO A 5 -25.74 51.24 -17.83
CA PRO A 5 -24.66 50.31 -18.28
C PRO A 5 -23.86 50.73 -19.55
N ARG A 6 -23.12 49.77 -20.17
CA ARG A 6 -22.66 49.69 -21.61
C ARG A 6 -21.46 50.57 -22.06
N SER A 7 -20.71 50.27 -23.14
CA SER A 7 -20.40 48.99 -23.86
C SER A 7 -19.29 49.18 -24.92
N SER A 8 -18.65 48.07 -25.35
CA SER A 8 -18.01 47.80 -26.68
C SER A 8 -16.83 48.64 -27.20
N PHE A 9 -15.75 47.99 -27.67
CA PHE A 9 -15.36 47.98 -29.11
C PHE A 9 -14.32 46.87 -29.48
N SER A 10 -14.42 46.37 -30.72
CA SER A 10 -13.50 45.60 -31.61
C SER A 10 -12.13 45.07 -31.13
N ARG A 11 -11.73 43.82 -31.45
CA ARG A 11 -11.19 43.27 -32.76
C ARG A 11 -9.96 44.05 -33.26
N SER A 12 -8.84 43.44 -33.72
CA SER A 12 -8.46 42.06 -34.10
C SER A 12 -6.92 41.90 -33.89
N VAL A 13 -6.18 40.81 -34.14
CA VAL A 13 -6.13 39.79 -35.22
C VAL A 13 -5.49 38.48 -34.70
N LEU A 14 -5.99 37.33 -35.13
CA LEU A 14 -5.21 36.08 -35.24
C LEU A 14 -5.90 35.12 -36.23
N ALA A 15 -5.09 34.46 -37.06
CA ALA A 15 -5.43 33.49 -38.10
C ALA A 15 -4.17 32.64 -38.35
N ASP A 16 -4.20 31.39 -38.80
CA ASP A 16 -5.29 30.41 -38.97
C ASP A 16 -4.65 29.00 -38.94
N MET A 17 -5.44 27.94 -38.73
CA MET A 17 -5.35 26.63 -39.42
C MET A 17 -6.27 25.57 -38.79
N ASP A 18 -7.43 25.39 -39.43
CA ASP A 18 -8.16 24.13 -39.66
C ASP A 18 -8.43 23.12 -38.52
N THR A 19 -9.69 23.12 -38.07
CA THR A 19 -10.38 21.91 -37.57
C THR A 19 -11.61 21.66 -38.45
N CYS A 20 -11.73 20.49 -39.07
CA CYS A 20 -12.87 20.18 -39.95
C CYS A 20 -13.94 19.35 -39.23
N CYS A 21 -15.10 19.95 -38.96
CA CYS A 21 -16.28 19.27 -38.43
C CYS A 21 -17.42 19.29 -39.46
N VAL A 22 -17.94 18.12 -39.82
CA VAL A 22 -19.10 18.00 -40.73
C VAL A 22 -20.35 17.63 -39.93
N ALA A 23 -21.36 18.49 -39.98
CA ALA A 23 -22.69 18.21 -39.45
C ALA A 23 -23.62 17.73 -40.58
N LEU A 24 -24.38 16.67 -40.34
CA LEU A 24 -25.44 16.19 -41.24
C LEU A 24 -26.82 16.59 -40.73
N LYS A 25 -27.69 16.97 -41.68
CA LYS A 25 -29.05 17.48 -41.41
C LYS A 25 -30.04 16.32 -41.22
N SER A 26 -31.08 16.57 -40.43
CA SER A 26 -32.29 15.74 -40.36
C SER A 26 -33.40 16.28 -41.27
N THR A 27 -34.28 15.39 -41.71
CA THR A 27 -35.58 15.70 -42.35
C THR A 27 -36.63 14.68 -41.88
N ALA A 28 -37.83 15.15 -41.58
CA ALA A 28 -38.99 14.36 -41.13
C ALA A 28 -39.89 13.98 -42.34
N HIS A 29 -41.02 13.26 -42.25
CA HIS A 29 -41.93 12.83 -41.15
C HIS A 29 -42.24 11.29 -41.31
N LEU A 30 -43.38 10.64 -40.98
CA LEU A 30 -44.72 11.02 -40.51
C LEU A 30 -45.48 9.83 -39.86
N GLY A 31 -46.18 10.06 -38.74
CA GLY A 31 -47.21 9.17 -38.16
C GLY A 31 -46.71 7.97 -37.33
N GLY A 32 -47.26 7.60 -36.17
CA GLY A 32 -48.21 8.30 -35.28
C GLY A 32 -49.56 7.62 -35.06
N PHE A 33 -49.76 6.96 -33.90
CA PHE A 33 -51.07 6.70 -33.28
C PHE A 33 -50.93 6.42 -31.76
N ASN A 34 -52.04 6.35 -31.02
CA ASN A 34 -52.14 6.50 -29.55
C ASN A 34 -52.53 5.21 -28.78
N ASN A 35 -52.18 5.19 -27.48
CA ASN A 35 -52.83 4.52 -26.32
C ASN A 35 -53.03 2.99 -26.30
N GLY A 36 -52.96 2.42 -25.08
CA GLY A 36 -53.69 1.19 -24.72
C GLY A 36 -53.05 0.33 -23.63
N GLU A 37 -53.71 0.20 -22.47
CA GLU A 37 -53.40 -0.84 -21.47
C GLU A 37 -54.16 -2.15 -21.74
N LYS A 38 -53.78 -3.20 -20.99
CA LYS A 38 -54.44 -4.50 -20.71
C LYS A 38 -53.92 -5.70 -21.54
N VAL A 39 -53.75 -6.93 -21.06
CA VAL A 39 -53.92 -7.70 -19.79
C VAL A 39 -54.68 -9.00 -20.09
N PHE A 40 -54.03 -10.14 -19.76
CA PHE A 40 -54.57 -11.50 -19.51
C PHE A 40 -54.94 -12.46 -20.67
N LEU A 41 -54.68 -13.75 -20.38
CA LEU A 41 -55.13 -15.01 -21.04
C LEU A 41 -54.71 -15.27 -22.51
N GLY A 42 -54.58 -16.52 -22.96
CA GLY A 42 -54.62 -17.79 -22.22
C GLY A 42 -54.55 -19.06 -23.09
N GLU A 43 -54.00 -20.13 -22.50
CA GLU A 43 -54.12 -21.58 -22.82
C GLU A 43 -53.80 -22.20 -24.21
N GLN A 44 -52.93 -23.22 -24.12
CA GLN A 44 -53.00 -24.58 -24.68
C GLN A 44 -53.54 -24.88 -26.11
N MET A 45 -52.72 -25.64 -26.85
CA MET A 45 -53.13 -26.87 -27.56
C MET A 45 -51.93 -27.84 -27.57
N ARG A 46 -52.16 -29.17 -27.54
CA ARG A 46 -51.10 -30.17 -27.35
C ARG A 46 -51.44 -31.55 -27.95
N GLU A 47 -51.02 -31.80 -29.19
CA GLU A 47 -50.88 -33.15 -29.79
C GLU A 47 -49.82 -33.06 -30.92
N SER A 48 -48.82 -33.95 -31.10
CA SER A 48 -48.60 -35.37 -30.78
C SER A 48 -49.16 -36.38 -31.80
N LEU A 49 -48.48 -36.51 -32.94
CA LEU A 49 -48.53 -37.72 -33.79
C LEU A 49 -47.11 -38.24 -34.10
N LYS A 50 -47.01 -39.55 -34.36
CA LYS A 50 -45.74 -40.31 -34.41
C LYS A 50 -45.50 -40.98 -35.76
N ASN A 51 -44.22 -41.18 -36.05
CA ASN A 51 -43.63 -42.19 -36.95
C ASN A 51 -44.00 -42.16 -38.45
N ASN A 52 -42.97 -42.05 -39.30
CA ASN A 52 -42.60 -43.19 -40.15
C ASN A 52 -41.11 -43.18 -40.51
N PHE A 53 -40.63 -44.22 -41.18
CA PHE A 53 -39.22 -44.68 -41.11
C PHE A 53 -38.61 -44.98 -42.51
N ARG A 54 -37.27 -44.96 -42.57
CA ARG A 54 -36.34 -45.41 -43.66
C ARG A 54 -35.79 -44.37 -44.66
N VAL A 55 -34.52 -44.00 -44.40
CA VAL A 55 -33.33 -44.39 -45.18
C VAL A 55 -33.40 -44.29 -46.72
N ASN A 56 -32.46 -43.52 -47.28
CA ASN A 56 -31.61 -44.05 -48.35
C ASN A 56 -30.17 -43.51 -48.26
N GLN A 57 -29.17 -44.32 -48.59
CA GLN A 57 -27.77 -43.91 -48.71
C GLN A 57 -27.44 -43.64 -50.17
N LEU A 58 -26.53 -42.71 -50.44
CA LEU A 58 -25.60 -42.85 -51.56
C LEU A 58 -24.32 -42.04 -51.29
N SER A 59 -23.17 -42.70 -51.41
CA SER A 59 -21.85 -42.09 -51.27
C SER A 59 -21.08 -42.23 -52.58
N LYS A 60 -20.23 -41.25 -52.88
CA LYS A 60 -19.09 -41.43 -53.78
C LYS A 60 -17.96 -40.48 -53.43
N SER A 61 -16.75 -40.97 -53.61
CA SER A 61 -15.50 -40.32 -53.22
C SER A 61 -14.89 -39.57 -54.40
N LEU A 62 -14.09 -38.54 -54.14
CA LEU A 62 -12.82 -38.32 -54.82
C LEU A 62 -11.90 -37.42 -53.97
N LYS A 63 -10.59 -37.67 -54.03
CA LYS A 63 -9.53 -36.82 -53.46
C LYS A 63 -8.97 -35.92 -54.55
N LEU A 64 -8.46 -34.73 -54.19
CA LEU A 64 -7.32 -34.13 -54.88
C LEU A 64 -6.45 -33.29 -53.90
N GLU A 65 -5.39 -32.67 -54.41
CA GLU A 65 -4.15 -32.46 -53.65
C GLU A 65 -3.97 -31.08 -53.00
N LYS A 66 -3.01 -31.04 -52.06
CA LYS A 66 -2.55 -29.87 -51.31
C LYS A 66 -1.60 -29.02 -52.16
N LYS A 67 -1.81 -27.70 -52.21
CA LYS A 67 -0.78 -26.74 -52.65
C LYS A 67 -0.78 -25.49 -51.76
N GLU A 68 0.39 -25.10 -51.28
CA GLU A 68 0.55 -23.97 -50.36
C GLU A 68 0.87 -22.67 -51.12
N SER A 69 0.23 -21.57 -50.72
CA SER A 69 0.64 -20.20 -51.08
C SER A 69 0.38 -19.27 -49.90
N LYS A 70 1.42 -18.58 -49.41
CA LYS A 70 1.33 -17.67 -48.26
C LYS A 70 0.57 -16.40 -48.65
N ILE A 71 -0.52 -16.09 -47.95
CA ILE A 71 -1.24 -14.81 -48.04
C ILE A 71 -1.23 -14.16 -46.65
N LYS A 72 -0.89 -12.87 -46.57
CA LYS A 72 -1.00 -12.07 -45.34
C LYS A 72 -2.45 -11.57 -45.20
N PRO A 73 -3.09 -11.64 -44.02
CA PRO A 73 -4.32 -10.89 -43.78
C PRO A 73 -3.98 -9.39 -43.70
N GLY A 74 -4.82 -8.53 -44.29
CA GLY A 74 -4.70 -7.07 -44.10
C GLY A 74 -4.47 -6.20 -45.35
N VAL A 75 -4.98 -6.58 -46.53
CA VAL A 75 -5.25 -5.60 -47.61
C VAL A 75 -6.63 -5.91 -48.21
N ALA A 76 -7.51 -4.92 -48.21
CA ALA A 76 -8.78 -4.98 -48.95
C ALA A 76 -8.57 -4.35 -50.33
N PHE A 77 -8.89 -5.10 -51.40
CA PHE A 77 -8.97 -4.57 -52.75
C PHE A 77 -10.43 -4.58 -53.19
N SER A 78 -10.99 -3.41 -53.50
CA SER A 78 -12.20 -3.31 -54.32
C SER A 78 -11.81 -3.31 -55.79
N VAL A 79 -12.25 -4.33 -56.53
CA VAL A 79 -12.20 -4.34 -57.99
C VAL A 79 -13.60 -3.96 -58.46
N ILE A 80 -13.73 -2.82 -59.14
CA ILE A 80 -15.00 -2.37 -59.72
C ILE A 80 -15.07 -2.91 -61.16
N THR A 81 -15.95 -3.88 -61.39
CA THR A 81 -16.39 -4.29 -62.73
C THR A 81 -17.80 -3.78 -62.97
N THR A 82 -18.04 -3.17 -64.13
CA THR A 82 -19.34 -2.62 -64.51
C THR A 82 -20.34 -3.70 -64.91
N GLU A 83 -21.57 -3.56 -64.39
CA GLU A 83 -22.83 -4.00 -64.99
C GLU A 83 -22.96 -5.47 -65.42
N ASN A 84 -23.56 -6.28 -64.53
CA ASN A 84 -24.75 -7.06 -64.90
C ASN A 84 -25.52 -7.48 -63.64
N ASP A 85 -26.86 -7.36 -63.68
CA ASP A 85 -27.71 -7.76 -62.57
C ASP A 85 -27.92 -9.27 -62.52
N ASN A 86 -27.65 -9.90 -61.37
CA ASN A 86 -28.53 -10.84 -60.67
C ASN A 86 -27.87 -11.32 -59.35
N GLU A 87 -28.71 -11.54 -58.34
CA GLU A 87 -28.37 -12.13 -57.02
C GLU A 87 -27.03 -11.69 -56.40
N ILE A 88 -27.04 -10.53 -55.71
CA ILE A 88 -26.02 -10.24 -54.70
C ILE A 88 -26.19 -11.24 -53.55
N LEU A 89 -25.48 -12.36 -53.63
CA LEU A 89 -25.23 -13.25 -52.50
C LEU A 89 -24.41 -12.48 -51.47
N THR A 90 -25.10 -11.75 -50.59
CA THR A 90 -24.53 -11.24 -49.34
C THR A 90 -24.16 -12.43 -48.49
N VAL A 91 -22.93 -12.91 -48.65
CA VAL A 91 -22.28 -13.77 -47.69
C VAL A 91 -22.14 -12.94 -46.42
N GLU A 92 -23.14 -13.03 -45.53
CA GLU A 92 -22.97 -12.61 -44.16
C GLU A 92 -21.81 -13.41 -43.59
N VAL A 93 -20.64 -12.75 -43.49
CA VAL A 93 -19.50 -13.27 -42.75
C VAL A 93 -20.07 -13.65 -41.38
N PRO A 94 -20.01 -14.94 -40.98
CA PRO A 94 -20.81 -15.42 -39.87
C PRO A 94 -20.48 -14.57 -38.65
N ARG A 95 -21.49 -13.83 -38.18
CA ARG A 95 -21.39 -13.03 -36.96
C ARG A 95 -21.26 -14.01 -35.80
N PHE A 96 -20.03 -14.43 -35.53
CA PHE A 96 -19.66 -15.00 -34.26
C PHE A 96 -20.14 -13.99 -33.21
N GLU A 97 -21.18 -14.37 -32.47
CA GLU A 97 -21.70 -13.60 -31.36
C GLU A 97 -20.61 -13.59 -30.28
N ARG A 98 -19.69 -12.63 -30.39
CA ARG A 98 -18.60 -12.45 -29.44
C ARG A 98 -19.24 -12.24 -28.08
N ARG A 99 -19.16 -13.28 -27.24
CA ARG A 99 -19.79 -13.30 -25.92
C ARG A 99 -19.33 -12.08 -25.15
N ARG A 100 -20.23 -11.10 -25.00
CA ARG A 100 -19.95 -9.90 -24.23
C ARG A 100 -19.87 -10.26 -22.76
N ALA A 101 -18.87 -9.73 -22.07
CA ALA A 101 -18.79 -9.80 -20.64
C ALA A 101 -20.02 -9.11 -20.02
N ASN A 102 -20.73 -9.83 -19.16
CA ASN A 102 -21.93 -9.35 -18.44
C ASN A 102 -21.52 -9.05 -16.99
N PRO A 103 -21.65 -7.83 -16.48
CA PRO A 103 -21.23 -7.50 -15.12
C PRO A 103 -21.94 -8.34 -14.04
N ASN A 104 -23.15 -8.83 -14.31
CA ASN A 104 -23.89 -9.71 -13.39
C ASN A 104 -23.23 -11.08 -13.20
N ASP A 105 -22.42 -11.54 -14.16
CA ASP A 105 -21.74 -12.84 -14.12
C ASP A 105 -20.33 -12.72 -13.50
N VAL A 106 -20.02 -11.57 -12.89
CA VAL A 106 -18.76 -11.23 -12.23
C VAL A 106 -19.00 -10.93 -10.76
N ALA A 107 -18.08 -11.34 -9.88
CA ALA A 107 -17.99 -10.83 -8.51
C ALA A 107 -16.58 -10.32 -8.21
N SER A 108 -16.49 -9.21 -7.47
CA SER A 108 -15.25 -8.61 -7.00
C SER A 108 -14.91 -9.08 -5.59
N VAL A 109 -13.62 -9.32 -5.31
CA VAL A 109 -13.08 -9.63 -3.98
C VAL A 109 -11.91 -8.70 -3.71
N ILE A 110 -12.16 -7.67 -2.91
CA ILE A 110 -11.16 -6.67 -2.51
C ILE A 110 -10.42 -7.21 -1.29
N LEU A 111 -9.12 -7.41 -1.44
CA LEU A 111 -8.21 -7.85 -0.39
C LEU A 111 -7.84 -6.66 0.49
N GLY A 112 -8.50 -6.52 1.64
CA GLY A 112 -8.35 -5.39 2.55
C GLY A 112 -7.04 -5.32 3.36
N GLY A 113 -5.99 -6.02 2.90
CA GLY A 113 -4.65 -6.04 3.48
C GLY A 113 -4.51 -6.86 4.77
N GLY A 114 -3.29 -7.33 5.00
CA GLY A 114 -2.86 -7.91 6.29
C GLY A 114 -2.56 -6.84 7.34
N ALA A 115 -1.56 -7.08 8.20
CA ALA A 115 -1.20 -6.19 9.31
C ALA A 115 -0.67 -4.78 8.93
N GLY A 116 -0.67 -4.40 7.65
CA GLY A 116 -0.42 -3.03 7.19
C GLY A 116 0.97 -2.45 7.50
N THR A 117 1.97 -3.31 7.74
CA THR A 117 3.27 -2.93 8.31
C THR A 117 4.08 -1.96 7.45
N LYS A 118 4.03 -2.05 6.12
CA LYS A 118 4.70 -1.11 5.19
C LYS A 118 4.18 0.34 5.29
N LEU A 119 2.90 0.52 5.66
CA LEU A 119 2.27 1.82 5.93
C LEU A 119 2.22 2.14 7.43
N PHE A 120 2.94 1.39 8.28
CA PHE A 120 3.13 1.80 9.67
C PHE A 120 3.92 3.12 9.69
N PRO A 121 3.42 4.18 10.36
CA PRO A 121 2.46 4.11 11.46
C PRO A 121 1.02 4.54 11.11
N LEU A 122 0.67 4.81 9.85
CA LEU A 122 -0.70 5.19 9.45
C LEU A 122 -1.71 4.10 9.82
N THR A 123 -1.31 2.83 9.68
CA THR A 123 -2.09 1.62 9.94
C THR A 123 -2.21 1.23 11.43
N SER A 124 -1.59 1.97 12.36
CA SER A 124 -1.50 1.56 13.78
C SER A 124 -2.85 1.44 14.51
N ARG A 125 -3.89 2.12 14.02
CA ARG A 125 -5.27 2.07 14.55
C ARG A 125 -6.35 1.91 13.46
N THR A 126 -5.96 1.62 12.22
CA THR A 126 -6.89 1.50 11.08
C THR A 126 -6.37 0.50 10.05
N ALA A 127 -7.25 -0.25 9.40
CA ALA A 127 -6.88 -1.12 8.28
C ALA A 127 -6.27 -0.31 7.12
N THR A 128 -5.35 -0.89 6.33
CA THR A 128 -4.78 -0.21 5.15
C THR A 128 -5.84 0.46 4.24
N PRO A 129 -6.94 -0.21 3.85
CA PRO A 129 -7.94 0.39 2.98
C PRO A 129 -8.68 1.60 3.59
N ALA A 130 -8.60 1.78 4.92
CA ALA A 130 -9.20 2.90 5.63
C ALA A 130 -8.25 4.10 5.82
N VAL A 131 -7.01 4.03 5.33
CA VAL A 131 -6.08 5.17 5.30
C VAL A 131 -6.64 6.26 4.35
N PRO A 132 -6.70 7.55 4.76
CA PRO A 132 -7.15 8.64 3.91
C PRO A 132 -6.21 8.89 2.72
N VAL A 133 -6.74 9.32 1.57
CA VAL A 133 -5.98 9.66 0.35
C VAL A 133 -6.66 10.82 -0.37
N GLY A 134 -5.92 11.67 -1.10
CA GLY A 134 -6.50 12.75 -1.90
C GLY A 134 -7.30 13.78 -1.09
N GLY A 135 -6.99 13.95 0.20
CA GLY A 135 -7.64 14.89 1.12
C GLY A 135 -8.97 14.43 1.73
N CYS A 136 -9.86 13.80 0.96
CA CYS A 136 -11.20 13.38 1.43
C CYS A 136 -11.55 11.89 1.24
N TYR A 137 -10.91 11.21 0.28
CA TYR A 137 -11.12 9.79 -0.04
C TYR A 137 -10.39 8.85 0.93
N ARG A 138 -10.55 7.54 0.74
CA ARG A 138 -9.72 6.49 1.36
C ARG A 138 -9.25 5.48 0.32
N LEU A 139 -8.22 4.70 0.65
CA LEU A 139 -7.68 3.68 -0.27
C LEU A 139 -8.74 2.68 -0.76
N ILE A 140 -9.72 2.29 0.07
CA ILE A 140 -10.84 1.42 -0.32
C ILE A 140 -11.73 2.02 -1.42
N ASP A 141 -11.85 3.34 -1.48
CA ASP A 141 -12.76 4.01 -2.43
C ASP A 141 -12.29 3.83 -3.89
N ILE A 142 -11.01 3.54 -4.11
CA ILE A 142 -10.41 3.33 -5.43
C ILE A 142 -10.94 2.04 -6.10
N PRO A 143 -10.70 0.82 -5.56
CA PRO A 143 -11.24 -0.40 -6.15
C PRO A 143 -12.78 -0.44 -6.09
N MET A 144 -13.41 0.10 -5.03
CA MET A 144 -14.87 0.19 -4.94
C MET A 144 -15.48 0.99 -6.10
N SER A 145 -14.94 2.18 -6.38
CA SER A 145 -15.46 3.03 -7.46
C SER A 145 -15.17 2.44 -8.84
N ASN A 146 -14.00 1.85 -9.05
CA ASN A 146 -13.70 1.15 -10.29
C ASN A 146 -14.71 0.00 -10.52
N CYS A 147 -15.09 -0.77 -9.49
CA CYS A 147 -16.13 -1.81 -9.62
C CYS A 147 -17.50 -1.23 -9.99
N ILE A 148 -17.95 -0.18 -9.28
CA ILE A 148 -19.23 0.49 -9.53
C ILE A 148 -19.28 1.07 -10.95
N ASN A 149 -18.22 1.75 -11.38
CA ASN A 149 -18.10 2.32 -12.73
C ASN A 149 -18.00 1.24 -13.82
N SER A 150 -17.49 0.05 -13.50
CA SER A 150 -17.50 -1.15 -14.35
C SER A 150 -18.87 -1.88 -14.34
N GLY A 151 -19.85 -1.40 -13.57
CA GLY A 151 -21.14 -2.07 -13.37
C GLY A 151 -21.10 -3.34 -12.51
N ILE A 152 -19.95 -3.68 -11.90
CA ILE A 152 -19.79 -4.87 -11.05
C ILE A 152 -20.37 -4.57 -9.67
N ASN A 153 -21.59 -5.07 -9.44
CA ASN A 153 -22.38 -4.77 -8.24
C ASN A 153 -22.32 -5.84 -7.14
N LYS A 154 -21.63 -6.97 -7.34
CA LYS A 154 -21.35 -7.99 -6.32
C LYS A 154 -19.93 -7.82 -5.79
N ILE A 155 -19.76 -7.23 -4.61
CA ILE A 155 -18.44 -6.87 -4.08
C ILE A 155 -18.24 -7.43 -2.67
N PHE A 156 -17.26 -8.31 -2.50
CA PHE A 156 -16.77 -8.75 -1.21
C PHE A 156 -15.54 -7.93 -0.80
N VAL A 157 -15.45 -7.56 0.47
CA VAL A 157 -14.29 -6.85 1.05
C VAL A 157 -13.76 -7.68 2.21
N LEU A 158 -12.63 -8.37 2.00
CA LEU A 158 -12.00 -9.19 3.03
C LEU A 158 -11.24 -8.28 4.00
N THR A 159 -11.48 -8.40 5.31
CA THR A 159 -10.86 -7.54 6.33
C THR A 159 -10.34 -8.33 7.52
N GLN A 160 -9.29 -7.82 8.18
CA GLN A 160 -8.57 -8.57 9.22
C GLN A 160 -8.32 -7.71 10.47
N TYR A 161 -7.42 -6.72 10.38
CA TYR A 161 -7.04 -5.86 11.50
C TYR A 161 -7.79 -4.52 11.48
N ASN A 162 -8.07 -3.95 12.66
CA ASN A 162 -8.54 -2.57 12.83
C ASN A 162 -9.68 -2.13 11.89
N SER A 163 -10.69 -3.00 11.69
CA SER A 163 -11.74 -2.85 10.68
C SER A 163 -12.87 -1.87 11.02
N ALA A 164 -13.11 -1.53 12.29
CA ALA A 164 -14.25 -0.68 12.67
C ALA A 164 -14.33 0.70 11.94
N PRO A 165 -13.22 1.43 11.70
CA PRO A 165 -13.23 2.66 10.89
C PRO A 165 -13.46 2.43 9.39
N LEU A 166 -13.19 1.22 8.89
CA LEU A 166 -13.43 0.78 7.51
C LEU A 166 -14.90 0.41 7.32
N ASN A 167 -15.44 -0.47 8.18
CA ASN A 167 -16.83 -0.92 8.11
C ASN A 167 -17.80 0.26 8.23
N ARG A 168 -17.51 1.23 9.11
CA ARG A 168 -18.27 2.49 9.23
C ARG A 168 -18.21 3.35 7.97
N HIS A 169 -17.10 3.33 7.23
CA HIS A 169 -16.96 4.08 5.97
C HIS A 169 -17.74 3.41 4.85
N ILE A 170 -17.58 2.09 4.70
CA ILE A 170 -18.29 1.30 3.69
C ILE A 170 -19.81 1.46 3.91
N ALA A 171 -20.29 1.32 5.14
CA ALA A 171 -21.70 1.47 5.45
C ALA A 171 -22.28 2.87 5.17
N ARG A 172 -21.50 3.93 5.41
CA ARG A 172 -21.92 5.32 5.15
C ARG A 172 -21.74 5.77 3.69
N THR A 173 -21.24 4.90 2.81
CA THR A 173 -20.96 5.24 1.40
C THR A 173 -21.76 4.35 0.46
N TYR A 174 -21.77 3.04 0.74
CA TYR A 174 -22.26 2.01 -0.17
C TYR A 174 -23.49 1.22 0.34
N PHE A 175 -23.83 1.29 1.65
CA PHE A 175 -25.10 0.72 2.18
C PHE A 175 -26.24 1.74 2.32
N GLY A 176 -25.97 3.05 2.28
CA GLY A 176 -26.96 4.08 2.59
C GLY A 176 -26.91 5.26 1.65
N ASN A 177 -27.97 5.42 0.85
CA ASN A 177 -28.37 6.63 0.12
C ASN A 177 -27.36 7.29 -0.84
N GLY A 178 -26.17 6.71 -1.08
CA GLY A 178 -25.13 7.25 -1.95
C GLY A 178 -25.09 6.65 -3.36
N VAL A 179 -25.14 5.32 -3.46
CA VAL A 179 -25.06 4.55 -4.72
C VAL A 179 -26.11 3.45 -4.69
N SER A 180 -26.86 3.25 -5.77
CA SER A 180 -27.81 2.14 -5.90
C SER A 180 -27.14 0.93 -6.55
N PHE A 181 -27.13 -0.20 -5.86
CA PHE A 181 -26.52 -1.45 -6.36
C PHE A 181 -27.52 -2.37 -7.11
N GLY A 182 -28.81 -2.04 -7.11
CA GLY A 182 -29.87 -2.92 -7.62
C GLY A 182 -29.95 -4.22 -6.80
N ASP A 183 -29.94 -5.37 -7.48
CA ASP A 183 -29.83 -6.69 -6.85
C ASP A 183 -28.41 -7.02 -6.32
N GLY A 184 -27.46 -6.09 -6.51
CA GLY A 184 -26.09 -6.21 -6.01
C GLY A 184 -25.94 -5.85 -4.53
N PHE A 185 -24.75 -6.11 -4.00
CA PHE A 185 -24.41 -5.88 -2.60
C PHE A 185 -22.91 -5.66 -2.41
N VAL A 186 -22.56 -5.01 -1.30
CA VAL A 186 -21.20 -4.97 -0.77
C VAL A 186 -21.18 -5.77 0.52
N GLU A 187 -20.35 -6.79 0.67
CA GLU A 187 -20.28 -7.59 1.91
C GLU A 187 -18.88 -7.52 2.52
N VAL A 188 -18.80 -7.14 3.80
CA VAL A 188 -17.52 -7.02 4.53
C VAL A 188 -17.27 -8.29 5.33
N LEU A 189 -16.45 -9.17 4.75
CA LEU A 189 -16.07 -10.45 5.34
C LEU A 189 -14.87 -10.23 6.28
N ALA A 190 -15.12 -10.19 7.58
CA ALA A 190 -14.09 -10.01 8.60
C ALA A 190 -13.57 -11.35 9.13
N ALA A 191 -12.25 -11.49 9.29
CA ALA A 191 -11.65 -12.63 9.97
C ALA A 191 -12.19 -12.74 11.42
N THR A 192 -12.92 -13.82 11.72
CA THR A 192 -13.53 -14.03 13.04
C THR A 192 -12.56 -14.70 14.02
N GLN A 193 -12.43 -14.14 15.22
CA GLN A 193 -11.83 -14.85 16.36
C GLN A 193 -12.83 -15.89 16.90
N THR A 194 -13.00 -16.99 16.19
CA THR A 194 -13.89 -18.08 16.62
C THR A 194 -13.26 -18.81 17.83
N PRO A 195 -14.01 -19.19 18.87
CA PRO A 195 -13.46 -19.97 19.98
C PRO A 195 -12.91 -21.33 19.51
N GLY A 196 -11.69 -21.67 19.93
CA GLY A 196 -11.00 -22.92 19.57
C GLY A 196 -9.68 -22.70 18.81
N GLU A 197 -8.93 -23.77 18.55
CA GLU A 197 -7.61 -23.69 17.91
C GLU A 197 -7.68 -23.26 16.43
N THR A 198 -8.74 -23.67 15.72
CA THR A 198 -9.02 -23.27 14.34
C THR A 198 -9.32 -21.78 14.22
N GLY A 199 -10.04 -21.20 15.18
CA GLY A 199 -10.46 -19.80 15.15
C GLY A 199 -9.44 -18.78 15.67
N LYS A 200 -8.27 -19.24 16.13
CA LYS A 200 -7.09 -18.36 16.34
C LYS A 200 -6.40 -17.96 15.04
N ARG A 201 -6.76 -18.57 13.90
CA ARG A 201 -6.07 -18.42 12.62
C ARG A 201 -6.52 -17.18 11.84
N TRP A 202 -5.94 -16.05 12.24
CA TRP A 202 -5.73 -14.88 11.37
C TRP A 202 -5.35 -15.30 9.93
N PHE A 203 -5.77 -14.54 8.90
CA PHE A 203 -5.36 -14.80 7.52
C PHE A 203 -3.83 -14.89 7.43
N GLN A 204 -3.33 -16.00 6.88
CA GLN A 204 -1.90 -16.25 6.71
C GLN A 204 -1.32 -15.58 5.46
N GLY A 205 -2.18 -15.23 4.50
CA GLY A 205 -1.83 -14.55 3.25
C GLY A 205 -3.08 -14.26 2.40
N THR A 206 -2.88 -13.75 1.19
CA THR A 206 -3.95 -13.31 0.27
C THR A 206 -4.84 -14.44 -0.24
N ALA A 207 -4.28 -15.63 -0.52
CA ALA A 207 -5.03 -16.81 -0.92
C ALA A 207 -5.71 -17.51 0.27
N ASP A 208 -5.08 -17.49 1.46
CA ASP A 208 -5.72 -17.98 2.71
C ASP A 208 -6.98 -17.17 3.04
N ALA A 209 -6.93 -15.84 2.89
CA ALA A 209 -8.08 -14.96 3.11
C ALA A 209 -9.29 -15.34 2.23
N VAL A 210 -9.08 -15.55 0.92
CA VAL A 210 -10.16 -16.03 0.02
C VAL A 210 -10.57 -17.46 0.38
N ARG A 211 -9.61 -18.34 0.70
CA ARG A 211 -9.84 -19.75 1.04
C ARG A 211 -10.74 -19.93 2.27
N GLN A 212 -10.65 -19.06 3.27
CA GLN A 212 -11.54 -19.08 4.44
C GLN A 212 -13.01 -18.75 4.11
N PHE A 213 -13.27 -18.02 3.02
CA PHE A 213 -14.63 -17.59 2.61
C PHE A 213 -15.15 -18.28 1.34
N ILE A 214 -14.54 -19.40 0.90
CA ILE A 214 -14.97 -20.10 -0.33
C ILE A 214 -16.47 -20.46 -0.33
N TRP A 215 -17.01 -20.84 0.82
CA TRP A 215 -18.43 -21.19 0.98
C TRP A 215 -19.40 -20.09 0.52
N VAL A 216 -18.97 -18.83 0.50
CA VAL A 216 -19.76 -17.69 0.03
C VAL A 216 -19.97 -17.73 -1.49
N PHE A 217 -18.95 -18.15 -2.25
CA PHE A 217 -19.06 -18.34 -3.70
C PHE A 217 -19.79 -19.63 -4.10
N GLU A 218 -20.04 -20.53 -3.13
CA GLU A 218 -20.79 -21.77 -3.31
C GLU A 218 -22.29 -21.65 -2.92
N ASP A 219 -22.69 -20.54 -2.28
CA ASP A 219 -24.10 -20.20 -2.01
C ASP A 219 -24.90 -20.20 -3.33
N ALA A 220 -26.12 -20.75 -3.29
CA ALA A 220 -27.06 -20.75 -4.40
C ALA A 220 -27.27 -19.35 -5.01
N LYS A 221 -27.17 -18.28 -4.21
CA LYS A 221 -27.26 -16.88 -4.67
C LYS A 221 -26.15 -16.48 -5.66
N ASN A 222 -24.96 -17.06 -5.52
CA ASN A 222 -23.77 -16.66 -6.27
C ASN A 222 -23.44 -17.61 -7.43
N LYS A 223 -24.27 -18.63 -7.70
CA LYS A 223 -24.05 -19.64 -8.76
C LYS A 223 -24.05 -19.12 -10.20
N ASN A 224 -24.46 -17.87 -10.43
CA ASN A 224 -24.34 -17.19 -11.72
C ASN A 224 -23.01 -16.45 -11.91
N VAL A 225 -22.13 -16.42 -10.89
CA VAL A 225 -20.80 -15.80 -11.00
C VAL A 225 -19.87 -16.77 -11.73
N GLU A 226 -19.64 -16.53 -13.02
CA GLU A 226 -18.67 -17.29 -13.81
C GLU A 226 -17.23 -16.82 -13.60
N ASN A 227 -17.03 -15.53 -13.25
CA ASN A 227 -15.71 -14.91 -13.14
C ASN A 227 -15.55 -14.20 -11.79
N ILE A 228 -14.42 -14.40 -11.12
CA ILE A 228 -14.07 -13.74 -9.86
C ILE A 228 -12.86 -12.82 -10.09
N LEU A 229 -13.06 -11.54 -9.80
CA LEU A 229 -12.07 -10.47 -9.88
C LEU A 229 -11.43 -10.23 -8.50
N ILE A 230 -10.16 -10.59 -8.32
CA ILE A 230 -9.38 -10.32 -7.10
C ILE A 230 -8.68 -8.96 -7.25
N LEU A 231 -8.82 -8.07 -6.25
CA LEU A 231 -8.28 -6.71 -6.25
C LEU A 231 -7.45 -6.41 -5.00
N SER A 232 -6.30 -5.74 -5.15
CA SER A 232 -5.59 -5.14 -4.02
C SER A 232 -6.23 -3.83 -3.53
N GLY A 233 -6.16 -3.57 -2.22
CA GLY A 233 -6.78 -2.42 -1.54
C GLY A 233 -5.87 -1.22 -1.29
N ASP A 234 -4.70 -1.14 -1.93
CA ASP A 234 -3.60 -0.22 -1.64
C ASP A 234 -2.89 0.39 -2.88
N HIS A 235 -3.51 0.30 -4.06
CA HIS A 235 -3.00 0.88 -5.31
C HIS A 235 -3.85 2.07 -5.78
N LEU A 236 -3.23 3.07 -6.41
CA LEU A 236 -3.89 4.24 -7.00
C LEU A 236 -3.94 4.14 -8.53
N TYR A 237 -5.14 3.95 -9.08
CA TYR A 237 -5.41 3.79 -10.52
C TYR A 237 -6.91 3.92 -10.84
N ARG A 238 -7.25 4.26 -12.08
CA ARG A 238 -8.61 4.20 -12.64
C ARG A 238 -8.63 3.13 -13.72
N MET A 239 -9.62 2.24 -13.71
CA MET A 239 -9.71 1.13 -14.67
C MET A 239 -11.15 0.66 -14.83
N ASP A 240 -11.58 0.40 -16.07
CA ASP A 240 -12.75 -0.41 -16.37
C ASP A 240 -12.34 -1.90 -16.32
N TYR A 241 -12.91 -2.65 -15.38
CA TYR A 241 -12.63 -4.07 -15.25
C TYR A 241 -13.37 -4.92 -16.30
N MET A 242 -14.40 -4.39 -16.96
CA MET A 242 -15.11 -5.13 -18.01
C MET A 242 -14.26 -5.30 -19.27
N GLU A 243 -13.31 -4.40 -19.56
CA GLU A 243 -12.32 -4.63 -20.62
C GLU A 243 -11.38 -5.82 -20.29
N LEU A 244 -10.96 -5.92 -19.03
CA LEU A 244 -10.14 -7.02 -18.51
C LEU A 244 -10.91 -8.35 -18.51
N VAL A 245 -12.18 -8.36 -18.08
CA VAL A 245 -13.05 -9.54 -18.12
C VAL A 245 -13.40 -9.94 -19.56
N GLN A 246 -13.64 -8.97 -20.46
CA GLN A 246 -13.84 -9.27 -21.88
C GLN A 246 -12.58 -9.91 -22.48
N ASN A 247 -11.39 -9.41 -22.18
CA ASN A 247 -10.12 -10.00 -22.61
C ASN A 247 -9.92 -11.43 -22.06
N HIS A 248 -10.27 -11.66 -20.78
CA HIS A 248 -10.27 -12.98 -20.13
C HIS A 248 -11.12 -13.98 -20.91
N ILE A 249 -12.37 -13.60 -21.25
CA ILE A 249 -13.34 -14.39 -22.02
C ILE A 249 -12.89 -14.61 -23.47
N ASP A 250 -12.49 -13.55 -24.19
CA ASP A 250 -12.06 -13.62 -25.60
C ASP A 250 -10.88 -14.59 -25.81
N ARG A 251 -9.97 -14.67 -24.82
CA ARG A 251 -8.79 -15.55 -24.83
C ARG A 251 -9.06 -16.94 -24.26
N ASN A 252 -10.27 -17.20 -23.76
CA ASN A 252 -10.62 -18.38 -22.96
C ASN A 252 -9.58 -18.66 -21.86
N SER A 253 -9.20 -17.60 -21.15
CA SER A 253 -8.19 -17.65 -20.09
C SER A 253 -8.75 -18.41 -18.89
N ASP A 254 -7.91 -19.10 -18.13
CA ASP A 254 -8.29 -19.66 -16.83
C ASP A 254 -8.01 -18.63 -15.72
N ILE A 255 -6.93 -17.86 -15.92
CA ILE A 255 -6.52 -16.73 -15.09
C ILE A 255 -6.03 -15.62 -16.03
N THR A 256 -6.42 -14.37 -15.78
CA THR A 256 -5.81 -13.19 -16.42
C THR A 256 -5.23 -12.26 -15.36
N LEU A 257 -3.94 -11.92 -15.50
CA LEU A 257 -3.26 -10.94 -14.65
C LEU A 257 -3.33 -9.56 -15.32
N SER A 258 -3.72 -8.51 -14.59
CA SER A 258 -3.49 -7.15 -15.07
C SER A 258 -2.05 -6.74 -14.76
N CYS A 259 -1.35 -6.18 -15.75
CA CYS A 259 0.08 -5.88 -15.67
C CYS A 259 0.41 -4.52 -16.28
N ALA A 260 1.39 -3.83 -15.69
CA ALA A 260 1.87 -2.53 -16.11
C ALA A 260 3.40 -2.56 -16.41
N PRO A 261 3.92 -1.71 -17.31
CA PRO A 261 5.36 -1.61 -17.55
C PRO A 261 6.10 -0.96 -16.36
N ALA A 262 7.17 -1.58 -15.88
CA ALA A 262 7.92 -1.13 -14.69
C ALA A 262 9.42 -0.91 -14.98
N GLY A 263 10.02 0.06 -14.28
CA GLY A 263 11.45 0.40 -14.37
C GLY A 263 12.31 -0.17 -13.25
N ASP A 264 13.63 -0.24 -13.48
CA ASP A 264 14.62 -0.86 -12.57
C ASP A 264 14.56 -0.39 -11.11
N SER A 265 14.17 0.87 -10.86
CA SER A 265 14.13 1.45 -9.52
C SER A 265 13.03 0.89 -8.60
N ARG A 266 12.04 0.17 -9.16
CA ARG A 266 10.87 -0.37 -8.43
C ARG A 266 10.52 -1.81 -8.77
N ALA A 267 11.12 -2.37 -9.83
CA ALA A 267 10.79 -3.72 -10.28
C ALA A 267 11.00 -4.82 -9.21
N SER A 268 11.88 -4.61 -8.22
CA SER A 268 12.04 -5.51 -7.07
C SER A 268 10.90 -5.47 -6.04
N ASP A 269 10.04 -4.45 -6.07
CA ASP A 269 8.93 -4.28 -5.13
C ASP A 269 7.65 -5.00 -5.59
N PHE A 270 7.63 -5.53 -6.82
CA PHE A 270 6.48 -6.11 -7.50
C PHE A 270 6.66 -7.58 -7.85
N GLY A 271 5.55 -8.28 -8.11
CA GLY A 271 5.59 -9.56 -8.83
C GLY A 271 5.85 -9.31 -10.31
N LEU A 272 6.96 -9.79 -10.85
CA LEU A 272 7.35 -9.59 -12.25
C LEU A 272 6.87 -10.75 -13.12
N VAL A 273 6.58 -10.45 -14.38
CA VAL A 273 5.91 -11.33 -15.33
C VAL A 273 6.68 -11.38 -16.64
N LYS A 274 6.87 -12.57 -17.21
CA LYS A 274 7.25 -12.76 -18.61
C LYS A 274 6.08 -13.29 -19.41
N ILE A 275 5.97 -12.83 -20.65
CA ILE A 275 4.91 -13.24 -21.58
C ILE A 275 5.50 -13.79 -22.88
N ASP A 276 4.76 -14.65 -23.57
CA ASP A 276 5.06 -15.06 -24.94
C ASP A 276 4.52 -14.07 -25.99
N SER A 277 4.79 -14.34 -27.26
CA SER A 277 4.29 -13.55 -28.41
C SER A 277 2.76 -13.47 -28.53
N ARG A 278 1.99 -14.27 -27.78
CA ARG A 278 0.53 -14.24 -27.73
C ARG A 278 0.01 -13.50 -26.49
N GLY A 279 0.84 -13.27 -25.48
CA GLY A 279 0.46 -12.72 -24.18
C GLY A 279 0.13 -13.78 -23.11
N ARG A 280 0.43 -15.07 -23.35
CA ARG A 280 0.41 -16.09 -22.29
C ARG A 280 1.57 -15.81 -21.34
N VAL A 281 1.33 -15.89 -20.03
CA VAL A 281 2.40 -15.83 -19.03
C VAL A 281 3.24 -17.10 -19.10
N VAL A 282 4.57 -16.94 -19.12
CA VAL A 282 5.54 -18.05 -19.18
C VAL A 282 6.47 -18.10 -17.97
N GLN A 283 6.54 -17.03 -17.18
CA GLN A 283 7.26 -17.00 -15.91
C GLN A 283 6.67 -15.90 -15.02
N PHE A 284 6.54 -16.18 -13.72
CA PHE A 284 6.24 -15.19 -12.69
C PHE A 284 7.31 -15.28 -11.60
N ALA A 285 7.72 -14.14 -11.04
CA ALA A 285 8.63 -14.07 -9.90
C ALA A 285 8.17 -13.00 -8.92
N GLU A 286 7.83 -13.38 -7.68
CA GLU A 286 7.36 -12.45 -6.66
C GLU A 286 8.54 -11.69 -6.02
N LYS A 287 8.58 -10.36 -6.19
CA LYS A 287 9.56 -9.44 -5.60
C LYS A 287 11.03 -9.89 -5.76
N PRO A 288 11.49 -10.17 -7.00
CA PRO A 288 12.81 -10.76 -7.27
C PRO A 288 13.94 -9.76 -7.00
N LYS A 289 15.13 -10.29 -6.66
CA LYS A 289 16.27 -9.48 -6.21
C LYS A 289 17.55 -9.82 -6.96
N ALA A 290 18.45 -8.84 -7.06
CA ALA A 290 19.80 -8.97 -7.60
C ALA A 290 19.90 -9.70 -8.96
N PHE A 291 20.19 -11.02 -8.96
CA PHE A 291 20.31 -11.82 -10.18
C PHE A 291 18.94 -12.14 -10.77
N ASP A 292 18.00 -12.61 -9.95
CA ASP A 292 16.65 -13.00 -10.39
C ASP A 292 15.87 -11.81 -10.95
N LEU A 293 16.12 -10.61 -10.41
CA LEU A 293 15.59 -9.37 -10.96
C LEU A 293 16.05 -9.18 -12.42
N LYS A 294 17.35 -9.23 -12.69
CA LYS A 294 17.89 -9.11 -14.05
C LYS A 294 17.40 -10.24 -14.98
N ALA A 295 17.24 -11.45 -14.44
CA ALA A 295 16.70 -12.57 -15.18
C ALA A 295 15.23 -12.35 -15.62
N MET A 296 14.50 -11.41 -15.02
CA MET A 296 13.12 -11.04 -15.36
C MET A 296 12.99 -9.85 -16.33
N GLN A 297 14.10 -9.31 -16.85
CA GLN A 297 14.06 -8.31 -17.93
C GLN A 297 13.41 -8.88 -19.20
N VAL A 298 12.63 -8.05 -19.90
CA VAL A 298 11.93 -8.36 -21.14
C VAL A 298 11.97 -7.18 -22.12
N ASP A 299 11.88 -7.45 -23.41
CA ASP A 299 11.68 -6.40 -24.42
C ASP A 299 10.22 -5.92 -24.39
N THR A 300 9.96 -4.80 -23.71
CA THR A 300 8.62 -4.22 -23.61
C THR A 300 8.14 -3.52 -24.88
N THR A 301 8.93 -3.47 -25.97
CA THR A 301 8.38 -3.12 -27.29
C THR A 301 7.35 -4.16 -27.77
N LEU A 302 7.45 -5.42 -27.30
CA LEU A 302 6.46 -6.48 -27.55
C LEU A 302 5.05 -6.15 -27.02
N ILE A 303 4.93 -5.29 -26.01
CA ILE A 303 3.65 -4.80 -25.47
C ILE A 303 3.26 -3.41 -26.00
N GLY A 304 4.01 -2.89 -26.99
CA GLY A 304 3.71 -1.66 -27.72
C GLY A 304 4.33 -0.38 -27.16
N LEU A 305 5.32 -0.45 -26.26
CA LEU A 305 6.11 0.72 -25.84
C LEU A 305 7.08 1.14 -26.97
N SER A 306 7.42 2.42 -27.05
CA SER A 306 8.49 2.87 -27.95
C SER A 306 9.87 2.34 -27.50
N PRO A 307 10.87 2.25 -28.39
CA PRO A 307 12.24 1.84 -28.02
C PRO A 307 12.96 2.76 -27.02
N HIS A 308 12.39 3.95 -26.70
CA HIS A 308 12.90 4.84 -25.66
C HIS A 308 12.24 4.57 -24.29
N GLU A 309 10.93 4.27 -24.29
CA GLU A 309 10.19 3.90 -23.07
C GLU A 309 10.56 2.49 -22.62
N ALA A 310 10.73 1.55 -23.55
CA ALA A 310 11.13 0.17 -23.24
C ALA A 310 12.49 0.09 -22.52
N LYS A 311 13.39 1.05 -22.79
CA LYS A 311 14.68 1.21 -22.08
C LYS A 311 14.55 1.83 -20.68
N LYS A 312 13.43 2.50 -20.37
CA LYS A 312 13.10 3.03 -19.03
C LYS A 312 12.31 2.02 -18.20
N SER A 313 11.49 1.21 -18.87
CA SER A 313 10.64 0.18 -18.28
C SER A 313 10.89 -1.20 -18.90
N PRO A 314 12.04 -1.85 -18.62
CA PRO A 314 12.40 -3.16 -19.18
C PRO A 314 11.77 -4.36 -18.43
N TYR A 315 10.73 -4.13 -17.63
CA TYR A 315 9.99 -5.18 -16.91
C TYR A 315 8.48 -5.02 -17.11
N ILE A 316 7.76 -6.12 -16.92
CA ILE A 316 6.30 -6.15 -16.79
C ILE A 316 5.98 -6.57 -15.35
N ALA A 317 5.24 -5.72 -14.62
CA ALA A 317 4.85 -5.94 -13.23
C ALA A 317 3.35 -6.27 -13.12
N SER A 318 3.02 -7.24 -12.28
CA SER A 318 1.65 -7.55 -11.86
C SER A 318 1.11 -6.41 -10.99
N MET A 319 -0.09 -5.94 -11.31
CA MET A 319 -0.81 -4.91 -10.54
C MET A 319 -1.54 -5.47 -9.31
N GLY A 320 -1.39 -6.75 -8.98
CA GLY A 320 -2.18 -7.40 -7.92
C GLY A 320 -3.69 -7.46 -8.23
N VAL A 321 -4.04 -7.46 -9.52
CA VAL A 321 -5.41 -7.49 -10.04
C VAL A 321 -5.54 -8.71 -10.95
N TYR A 322 -6.45 -9.62 -10.62
CA TYR A 322 -6.57 -10.93 -11.26
C TYR A 322 -8.02 -11.26 -11.60
N VAL A 323 -8.31 -11.77 -12.79
CA VAL A 323 -9.58 -12.43 -13.12
C VAL A 323 -9.35 -13.94 -13.16
N PHE A 324 -10.16 -14.69 -12.42
CA PHE A 324 -10.20 -16.15 -12.48
C PHE A 324 -11.57 -16.60 -12.97
N LYS A 325 -11.63 -17.72 -13.71
CA LYS A 325 -12.88 -18.52 -13.76
C LYS A 325 -13.21 -19.01 -12.35
N THR A 326 -14.48 -18.92 -11.95
CA THR A 326 -14.92 -19.32 -10.60
C THR A 326 -14.56 -20.78 -10.29
N ASP A 327 -14.79 -21.71 -11.22
CA ASP A 327 -14.50 -23.12 -11.01
C ASP A 327 -13.00 -23.41 -10.88
N VAL A 328 -12.16 -22.69 -11.64
CA VAL A 328 -10.69 -22.76 -11.53
C VAL A 328 -10.23 -22.25 -10.16
N LEU A 329 -10.68 -21.08 -9.70
CA LEU A 329 -10.31 -20.54 -8.39
C LEU A 329 -10.69 -21.51 -7.25
N LEU A 330 -11.91 -22.07 -7.30
CA LEU A 330 -12.39 -23.06 -6.35
C LEU A 330 -11.53 -24.34 -6.34
N LYS A 331 -11.17 -24.86 -7.53
CA LYS A 331 -10.30 -26.04 -7.68
C LYS A 331 -8.89 -25.78 -7.14
N LEU A 332 -8.31 -24.62 -7.46
CA LEU A 332 -6.97 -24.22 -7.03
C LEU A 332 -6.88 -24.15 -5.51
N LEU A 333 -7.81 -23.44 -4.87
CA LEU A 333 -7.78 -23.21 -3.42
C LEU A 333 -8.25 -24.41 -2.58
N LYS A 334 -9.21 -25.24 -3.05
CA LYS A 334 -9.67 -26.42 -2.28
C LYS A 334 -8.83 -27.68 -2.48
N TRP A 335 -8.43 -27.96 -3.72
CA TRP A 335 -7.96 -29.30 -4.09
C TRP A 335 -6.52 -29.33 -4.58
N ARG A 336 -6.10 -28.34 -5.38
CA ARG A 336 -4.77 -28.35 -6.01
C ARG A 336 -3.66 -27.84 -5.10
N TYR A 337 -3.90 -26.74 -4.39
CA TYR A 337 -2.94 -26.07 -3.50
C TYR A 337 -3.59 -25.67 -2.15
N PRO A 338 -4.20 -26.60 -1.37
CA PRO A 338 -4.96 -26.27 -0.16
C PRO A 338 -4.13 -25.65 0.99
N THR A 339 -2.80 -25.79 0.95
CA THR A 339 -1.87 -25.21 1.92
C THR A 339 -1.23 -23.90 1.46
N ALA A 340 -1.49 -23.44 0.24
CA ALA A 340 -0.98 -22.17 -0.25
C ALA A 340 -1.70 -21.01 0.46
N ASN A 341 -0.92 -20.00 0.84
CA ASN A 341 -1.34 -18.83 1.59
C ASN A 341 -1.38 -17.57 0.73
N ASP A 342 -0.60 -17.45 -0.35
CA ASP A 342 -0.52 -16.24 -1.17
C ASP A 342 -0.68 -16.44 -2.69
N PHE A 343 -1.42 -15.53 -3.33
CA PHE A 343 -1.64 -15.60 -4.78
C PHE A 343 -0.35 -15.37 -5.59
N GLY A 344 0.40 -14.30 -5.28
CA GLY A 344 1.57 -13.89 -6.07
C GLY A 344 2.76 -14.84 -5.96
N SER A 345 3.08 -15.32 -4.75
CA SER A 345 4.23 -16.18 -4.51
C SER A 345 3.99 -17.67 -4.73
N GLU A 346 2.74 -18.14 -4.72
CA GLU A 346 2.43 -19.58 -4.71
C GLU A 346 1.38 -19.98 -5.77
N ILE A 347 0.16 -19.44 -5.73
CA ILE A 347 -0.91 -19.86 -6.64
C ILE A 347 -0.59 -19.53 -8.11
N ILE A 348 -0.22 -18.28 -8.42
CA ILE A 348 0.04 -17.84 -9.79
C ILE A 348 1.28 -18.53 -10.39
N PRO A 349 2.44 -18.61 -9.70
CA PRO A 349 3.59 -19.36 -10.19
C PRO A 349 3.27 -20.82 -10.53
N ALA A 350 2.55 -21.53 -9.66
CA ALA A 350 2.24 -22.94 -9.88
C ALA A 350 1.16 -23.15 -10.97
N ALA A 351 0.21 -22.22 -11.12
CA ALA A 351 -0.84 -22.32 -12.13
C ALA A 351 -0.35 -22.06 -13.58
N ILE A 352 0.80 -21.43 -13.80
CA ILE A 352 1.31 -21.09 -15.14
C ILE A 352 1.55 -22.33 -16.01
N ASP A 353 2.07 -23.41 -15.42
CA ASP A 353 2.35 -24.66 -16.13
C ASP A 353 1.06 -25.46 -16.43
N GLU A 354 0.08 -25.40 -15.51
CA GLU A 354 -1.13 -26.24 -15.54
C GLU A 354 -2.34 -25.57 -16.24
N HIS A 355 -2.38 -24.23 -16.31
CA HIS A 355 -3.55 -23.45 -16.75
C HIS A 355 -3.25 -22.41 -17.84
N ASN A 356 -4.30 -21.94 -18.52
CA ASN A 356 -4.20 -20.84 -19.49
C ASN A 356 -4.10 -19.47 -18.77
N VAL A 357 -2.92 -19.15 -18.25
CA VAL A 357 -2.63 -17.86 -17.59
C VAL A 357 -2.24 -16.80 -18.64
N GLN A 358 -3.02 -15.73 -18.74
CA GLN A 358 -2.84 -14.64 -19.70
C GLN A 358 -2.46 -13.32 -19.01
N ALA A 359 -1.76 -12.43 -19.71
CA ALA A 359 -1.49 -11.07 -19.26
C ALA A 359 -2.33 -10.05 -20.03
N TYR A 360 -2.97 -9.14 -19.30
CA TYR A 360 -3.58 -7.92 -19.81
C TYR A 360 -2.65 -6.74 -19.54
N ILE A 361 -2.36 -5.93 -20.56
CA ILE A 361 -1.43 -4.80 -20.43
C ILE A 361 -2.22 -3.52 -20.19
N PHE A 362 -2.25 -3.08 -18.93
CA PHE A 362 -2.72 -1.77 -18.54
C PHE A 362 -1.67 -0.71 -18.89
N ARG A 363 -2.13 0.49 -19.32
CA ARG A 363 -1.27 1.53 -19.90
C ARG A 363 -1.41 2.90 -19.25
N ASP A 364 -2.46 3.13 -18.49
CA ASP A 364 -2.70 4.39 -17.79
C ASP A 364 -2.00 4.42 -16.42
N TYR A 365 -2.25 5.45 -15.62
CA TYR A 365 -1.60 5.62 -14.33
C TYR A 365 -1.94 4.50 -13.34
N TRP A 366 -0.89 3.85 -12.82
CA TRP A 366 -0.94 2.93 -11.68
C TRP A 366 0.26 3.16 -10.75
N GLU A 367 -0.02 3.22 -9.45
CA GLU A 367 0.97 3.50 -8.41
C GLU A 367 0.71 2.66 -7.15
N ASP A 368 1.67 1.83 -6.73
CA ASP A 368 1.64 1.13 -5.43
C ASP A 368 1.90 2.14 -4.30
N ILE A 369 0.83 2.52 -3.58
CA ILE A 369 0.89 3.40 -2.41
C ILE A 369 0.83 2.63 -1.09
N GLY A 370 1.23 1.36 -1.11
CA GLY A 370 1.44 0.50 0.05
C GLY A 370 2.72 0.79 0.84
N THR A 371 3.50 1.84 0.54
CA THR A 371 4.65 2.29 1.36
C THR A 371 4.51 3.75 1.78
N ILE A 372 5.04 4.13 2.95
CA ILE A 372 5.00 5.53 3.43
C ILE A 372 5.54 6.52 2.39
N LYS A 373 6.60 6.17 1.66
CA LYS A 373 7.22 7.03 0.65
C LYS A 373 6.32 7.18 -0.59
N SER A 374 5.94 6.08 -1.24
CA SER A 374 5.09 6.17 -2.45
C SER A 374 3.72 6.77 -2.14
N PHE A 375 3.15 6.47 -0.97
CA PHE A 375 1.93 7.12 -0.48
C PHE A 375 2.07 8.64 -0.35
N TYR A 376 3.16 9.14 0.22
CA TYR A 376 3.42 10.58 0.34
C TYR A 376 3.62 11.24 -1.03
N ASP A 377 4.52 10.68 -1.85
CA ASP A 377 4.85 11.24 -3.17
C ASP A 377 3.60 11.29 -4.06
N ALA A 378 2.85 10.19 -4.15
CA ALA A 378 1.63 10.09 -4.97
C ALA A 378 0.49 10.98 -4.48
N ASN A 379 0.42 11.34 -3.20
CA ASN A 379 -0.53 12.36 -2.73
C ASN A 379 -0.08 13.76 -3.13
N LEU A 380 1.21 14.11 -3.03
CA LEU A 380 1.67 15.44 -3.43
C LEU A 380 1.68 15.67 -4.95
N GLU A 381 1.90 14.63 -5.76
CA GLU A 381 1.79 14.74 -7.23
C GLU A 381 0.38 15.13 -7.72
N LEU A 382 -0.67 14.94 -6.91
CA LEU A 382 -2.02 15.45 -7.19
C LEU A 382 -2.09 16.99 -7.20
N THR A 383 -1.12 17.67 -6.59
CA THR A 383 -1.08 19.14 -6.46
C THR A 383 -0.34 19.84 -7.60
N ALA A 384 0.20 19.08 -8.56
CA ALA A 384 0.84 19.61 -9.76
C ALA A 384 -0.18 20.25 -10.72
N GLU A 385 0.28 21.18 -11.56
CA GLU A 385 -0.54 21.86 -12.59
C GLU A 385 -1.13 20.89 -13.63
N SER A 386 -0.41 19.81 -13.92
CA SER A 386 -0.87 18.68 -14.74
C SER A 386 -0.54 17.39 -14.00
N PRO A 387 -1.40 16.92 -13.07
CA PRO A 387 -1.16 15.72 -12.30
C PRO A 387 -1.25 14.47 -13.20
N LYS A 388 -0.55 13.40 -12.84
CA LYS A 388 -0.61 12.13 -13.60
C LYS A 388 -1.90 11.34 -13.35
N PHE A 389 -2.65 11.72 -12.33
CA PHE A 389 -3.88 11.08 -11.88
C PHE A 389 -4.81 12.12 -11.26
N GLU A 390 -6.10 12.05 -11.60
CA GLU A 390 -7.13 12.94 -11.06
C GLU A 390 -8.28 12.13 -10.46
N PHE A 391 -8.68 12.45 -9.22
CA PHE A 391 -9.87 11.87 -8.60
C PHE A 391 -11.18 12.35 -9.26
N TYR A 392 -11.13 13.50 -9.94
CA TYR A 392 -12.24 14.03 -10.72
C TYR A 392 -12.32 13.36 -12.10
N ASP A 393 -13.53 12.97 -12.51
CA ASP A 393 -13.85 12.53 -13.87
C ASP A 393 -15.38 12.57 -14.03
N PRO A 394 -15.94 13.27 -15.04
CA PRO A 394 -17.38 13.31 -15.27
C PRO A 394 -18.01 11.97 -15.67
N LYS A 395 -17.24 11.02 -16.19
CA LYS A 395 -17.72 9.71 -16.68
C LYS A 395 -17.55 8.62 -15.63
N THR A 396 -16.40 8.58 -14.97
CA THR A 396 -16.01 7.53 -14.02
C THR A 396 -15.49 8.15 -12.71
N PRO A 397 -16.37 8.82 -11.94
CA PRO A 397 -15.98 9.50 -10.71
C PRO A 397 -15.56 8.50 -9.62
N PHE A 398 -14.70 8.94 -8.70
CA PHE A 398 -14.49 8.23 -7.45
C PHE A 398 -15.56 8.64 -6.42
N TYR A 399 -16.23 7.65 -5.85
CA TYR A 399 -17.23 7.80 -4.80
C TYR A 399 -16.56 7.82 -3.42
N THR A 400 -17.11 8.57 -2.47
CA THR A 400 -16.73 8.48 -1.05
C THR A 400 -17.88 8.96 -0.16
N SER A 401 -17.77 8.76 1.15
CA SER A 401 -18.87 9.01 2.10
C SER A 401 -19.36 10.47 2.04
N PRO A 402 -20.65 10.73 1.72
CA PRO A 402 -21.22 12.07 1.78
C PRO A 402 -21.34 12.53 3.23
N ARG A 403 -20.71 13.66 3.56
CA ARG A 403 -20.54 14.14 4.95
C ARG A 403 -21.17 15.49 5.25
N PHE A 404 -21.80 16.12 4.25
CA PHE A 404 -22.50 17.42 4.36
C PHE A 404 -21.68 18.50 5.11
N LEU A 405 -20.37 18.55 4.85
CA LEU A 405 -19.48 19.54 5.43
C LEU A 405 -19.73 20.92 4.81
N PRO A 406 -19.57 22.01 5.58
CA PRO A 406 -19.65 23.36 5.03
C PRO A 406 -18.52 23.61 4.01
N PRO A 407 -18.68 24.59 3.11
CA PRO A 407 -17.56 25.14 2.35
C PRO A 407 -16.42 25.58 3.29
N THR A 408 -15.18 25.41 2.83
CA THR A 408 -14.00 25.79 3.60
C THR A 408 -13.92 27.30 3.75
N LYS A 409 -13.69 27.77 4.99
CA LYS A 409 -13.46 29.19 5.28
C LYS A 409 -11.96 29.50 5.18
N ILE A 410 -11.63 30.52 4.40
CA ILE A 410 -10.26 31.00 4.16
C ILE A 410 -10.22 32.49 4.49
N ASP A 411 -9.27 32.90 5.32
CA ASP A 411 -9.18 34.27 5.84
C ASP A 411 -7.71 34.75 5.77
N ASN A 412 -7.43 35.76 4.94
CA ASN A 412 -6.09 36.33 4.71
C ASN A 412 -4.95 35.29 4.46
N CYS A 413 -5.26 34.18 3.79
CA CYS A 413 -4.30 33.10 3.53
C CYS A 413 -3.61 33.23 2.16
N LYS A 414 -2.43 32.62 2.03
CA LYS A 414 -1.72 32.43 0.75
C LYS A 414 -1.63 30.94 0.44
N ILE A 415 -2.21 30.52 -0.68
CA ILE A 415 -2.34 29.12 -1.08
C ILE A 415 -1.79 28.98 -2.50
N LYS A 416 -0.90 28.01 -2.71
CA LYS A 416 -0.20 27.76 -3.99
C LYS A 416 0.03 26.26 -4.15
N ASP A 417 -0.20 25.71 -5.34
CA ASP A 417 0.04 24.30 -5.66
C ASP A 417 -0.54 23.35 -4.57
N ALA A 418 -1.83 23.48 -4.24
CA ALA A 418 -2.39 22.85 -3.06
C ALA A 418 -3.88 22.49 -3.18
N ILE A 419 -4.26 21.34 -2.62
CA ILE A 419 -5.65 20.86 -2.55
C ILE A 419 -6.18 21.08 -1.14
N ILE A 420 -7.29 21.82 -1.02
CA ILE A 420 -7.98 22.08 0.25
C ILE A 420 -9.35 21.40 0.23
N SER A 421 -9.53 20.41 1.09
CA SER A 421 -10.79 19.65 1.22
C SER A 421 -11.87 20.43 1.97
N HIS A 422 -13.10 19.92 1.98
CA HIS A 422 -14.26 20.57 2.58
C HIS A 422 -14.15 20.79 4.10
N GLY A 423 -14.84 21.82 4.60
CA GLY A 423 -15.01 22.08 6.02
C GLY A 423 -13.77 22.57 6.77
N CYS A 424 -12.73 23.01 6.07
CA CYS A 424 -11.52 23.52 6.73
C CYS A 424 -11.70 24.97 7.22
N PHE A 425 -10.89 25.36 8.19
CA PHE A 425 -10.78 26.72 8.72
C PHE A 425 -9.33 27.17 8.62
N LEU A 426 -9.03 28.05 7.66
CA LEU A 426 -7.69 28.57 7.40
C LEU A 426 -7.67 30.07 7.75
N ARG A 427 -6.75 30.50 8.62
CA ARG A 427 -6.57 31.91 9.00
C ARG A 427 -5.10 32.31 8.93
N GLU A 428 -4.80 33.36 8.17
CA GLU A 428 -3.49 34.02 8.10
C GLU A 428 -2.29 33.06 7.88
N CYS A 429 -2.51 31.98 7.13
CA CYS A 429 -1.53 30.91 6.91
C CYS A 429 -1.00 30.87 5.47
N PHE A 430 0.19 30.28 5.30
CA PHE A 430 0.81 29.97 4.02
C PHE A 430 0.76 28.45 3.77
N VAL A 431 0.26 28.04 2.61
CA VAL A 431 0.18 26.62 2.20
C VAL A 431 0.73 26.49 0.78
N GLU A 432 1.81 25.70 0.63
CA GLU A 432 2.46 25.45 -0.67
C GLU A 432 2.73 23.95 -0.89
N HIS A 433 2.47 23.42 -2.09
CA HIS A 433 2.78 22.03 -2.48
C HIS A 433 2.29 21.02 -1.42
N SER A 434 1.00 21.10 -1.08
CA SER A 434 0.44 20.46 0.12
C SER A 434 -1.04 20.09 -0.04
N ILE A 435 -1.48 19.07 0.69
CA ILE A 435 -2.90 18.68 0.78
C ILE A 435 -3.41 18.91 2.19
N VAL A 436 -4.54 19.61 2.30
CA VAL A 436 -5.24 19.90 3.55
C VAL A 436 -6.58 19.17 3.55
N GLY A 437 -6.63 18.02 4.22
CA GLY A 437 -7.79 17.13 4.30
C GLY A 437 -8.94 17.66 5.16
N GLU A 438 -10.09 16.98 5.12
CA GLU A 438 -11.35 17.46 5.71
C GLU A 438 -11.25 17.98 7.15
N ARG A 439 -12.02 19.02 7.49
CA ARG A 439 -12.13 19.59 8.86
C ARG A 439 -10.81 20.11 9.45
N SER A 440 -9.77 20.32 8.64
CA SER A 440 -8.49 20.86 9.11
C SER A 440 -8.64 22.29 9.64
N ARG A 441 -7.93 22.62 10.72
CA ARG A 441 -7.81 23.98 11.27
C ARG A 441 -6.34 24.41 11.26
N LEU A 442 -6.06 25.54 10.60
CA LEU A 442 -4.77 26.25 10.63
C LEU A 442 -5.03 27.65 11.21
N ASP A 443 -4.48 27.95 12.38
CA ASP A 443 -4.54 29.28 12.99
C ASP A 443 -3.37 30.18 12.49
N CYS A 444 -3.31 31.43 12.96
CA CYS A 444 -2.49 32.51 12.37
C CYS A 444 -0.99 32.19 12.25
N GLY A 445 -0.38 32.58 11.12
CA GLY A 445 1.08 32.48 10.93
C GLY A 445 1.62 31.07 10.66
N VAL A 446 0.75 30.08 10.46
CA VAL A 446 1.15 28.71 10.10
C VAL A 446 1.77 28.68 8.68
N GLU A 447 2.91 28.01 8.55
CA GLU A 447 3.51 27.63 7.25
C GLU A 447 3.42 26.12 7.05
N LEU A 448 2.65 25.69 6.05
CA LEU A 448 2.72 24.34 5.49
C LEU A 448 3.45 24.36 4.14
N LYS A 449 4.46 23.52 4.00
CA LYS A 449 5.10 23.22 2.72
C LYS A 449 5.28 21.71 2.57
N ASP A 450 5.17 21.14 1.37
CA ASP A 450 5.51 19.74 1.09
C ASP A 450 4.81 18.76 2.07
N THR A 451 3.53 19.00 2.40
CA THR A 451 2.85 18.38 3.55
C THR A 451 1.47 17.80 3.20
N LEU A 452 1.22 16.58 3.66
CA LEU A 452 -0.08 15.90 3.59
C LEU A 452 -0.74 15.90 4.96
N MET A 453 -1.80 16.69 5.14
CA MET A 453 -2.61 16.71 6.35
C MET A 453 -3.90 15.91 6.14
N MET A 454 -4.11 14.86 6.93
CA MET A 454 -5.29 13.97 6.84
C MET A 454 -6.56 14.54 7.47
N GLY A 455 -6.47 15.72 8.09
CA GLY A 455 -7.60 16.45 8.67
C GLY A 455 -8.10 15.90 10.01
N ALA A 456 -9.41 15.98 10.24
CA ALA A 456 -10.05 15.52 11.47
C ALA A 456 -11.37 14.78 11.18
N ASP A 457 -11.78 13.88 12.08
CA ASP A 457 -13.04 13.13 11.97
C ASP A 457 -14.24 13.90 12.51
N TYR A 458 -14.01 14.91 13.35
CA TYR A 458 -15.01 15.75 14.00
C TYR A 458 -14.47 17.17 14.24
N TYR A 459 -15.36 18.13 14.51
CA TYR A 459 -15.00 19.47 14.95
C TYR A 459 -15.00 19.57 16.47
N GLN A 460 -14.19 20.49 16.99
CA GLN A 460 -14.34 21.00 18.36
C GLN A 460 -15.10 22.32 18.31
N THR A 461 -15.95 22.57 19.29
CA THR A 461 -16.59 23.87 19.51
C THR A 461 -15.59 24.89 20.03
N GLU A 462 -15.80 26.18 19.77
CA GLU A 462 -14.93 27.25 20.32
C GLU A 462 -14.91 27.25 21.85
N SER A 463 -15.96 26.75 22.52
CA SER A 463 -16.00 26.56 23.99
C SER A 463 -15.03 25.45 24.45
N GLU A 464 -15.02 24.30 23.77
CA GLU A 464 -14.05 23.22 24.05
C GLU A 464 -12.61 23.66 23.74
N ILE A 465 -12.41 24.44 22.67
CA ILE A 465 -11.10 24.99 22.30
C ILE A 465 -10.62 25.98 23.38
N ALA A 466 -11.46 26.93 23.78
CA ALA A 466 -11.13 27.88 24.85
C ALA A 466 -10.86 27.19 26.19
N SER A 467 -11.66 26.17 26.55
CA SER A 467 -11.44 25.37 27.76
C SER A 467 -10.11 24.60 27.71
N LEU A 468 -9.79 23.92 26.61
CA LEU A 468 -8.51 23.23 26.45
C LEU A 468 -7.32 24.20 26.54
N LEU A 469 -7.41 25.37 25.91
CA LEU A 469 -6.35 26.39 25.96
C LEU A 469 -6.17 26.96 27.37
N ALA A 470 -7.27 27.19 28.12
CA ALA A 470 -7.22 27.59 29.53
C ALA A 470 -6.61 26.52 30.44
N GLU A 471 -6.80 25.23 30.12
CA GLU A 471 -6.14 24.10 30.78
C GLU A 471 -4.68 23.87 30.33
N GLY A 472 -4.13 24.71 29.43
CA GLY A 472 -2.79 24.53 28.86
C GLY A 472 -2.64 23.33 27.91
N LYS A 473 -3.78 22.78 27.43
CA LYS A 473 -3.85 21.67 26.47
C LYS A 473 -3.95 22.21 25.04
N VAL A 474 -3.75 21.31 24.07
CA VAL A 474 -3.71 21.66 22.64
C VAL A 474 -5.02 21.21 21.95
N PRO A 475 -5.70 22.07 21.16
CA PRO A 475 -6.86 21.67 20.35
C PRO A 475 -6.45 20.84 19.13
N ILE A 476 -7.42 20.30 18.40
CA ILE A 476 -7.21 19.63 17.11
C ILE A 476 -6.89 20.67 16.04
N GLY A 477 -5.87 20.39 15.21
CA GLY A 477 -5.37 21.28 14.17
C GLY A 477 -3.93 21.71 14.42
N ILE A 478 -3.58 22.89 13.91
CA ILE A 478 -2.22 23.44 13.93
C ILE A 478 -2.27 24.87 14.48
N GLY A 479 -1.70 25.04 15.67
CA GLY A 479 -1.64 26.31 16.38
C GLY A 479 -0.67 27.33 15.79
N GLU A 480 -0.80 28.56 16.27
CA GLU A 480 -0.13 29.78 15.78
C GLU A 480 1.38 29.65 15.48
N ASN A 481 1.86 30.37 14.47
CA ASN A 481 3.28 30.51 14.07
C ASN A 481 4.01 29.19 13.69
N THR A 482 3.31 28.06 13.64
CA THR A 482 3.90 26.73 13.45
C THR A 482 4.35 26.50 12.00
N LYS A 483 5.54 25.91 11.82
CA LYS A 483 6.18 25.70 10.51
C LYS A 483 6.48 24.23 10.26
N ILE A 484 5.87 23.65 9.23
CA ILE A 484 5.93 22.22 8.93
C ILE A 484 6.35 22.01 7.50
N ARG A 485 7.38 21.16 7.30
CA ARG A 485 7.87 20.79 5.97
C ARG A 485 8.11 19.28 5.89
N ASN A 486 7.78 18.67 4.75
CA ASN A 486 8.03 17.26 4.44
C ASN A 486 7.32 16.26 5.40
N CYS A 487 6.04 16.50 5.71
CA CYS A 487 5.32 15.83 6.80
C CYS A 487 4.05 15.09 6.32
N ILE A 488 3.68 14.01 6.99
CA ILE A 488 2.30 13.50 7.03
C ILE A 488 1.71 13.80 8.41
N ILE A 489 0.65 14.59 8.46
CA ILE A 489 -0.08 14.91 9.69
C ILE A 489 -1.30 13.98 9.74
N ASP A 490 -1.32 13.08 10.71
CA ASP A 490 -2.39 12.09 10.88
C ASP A 490 -3.68 12.74 11.39
N LYS A 491 -4.78 11.99 11.31
CA LYS A 491 -6.09 12.46 11.72
C LYS A 491 -6.14 12.88 13.18
N ASN A 492 -6.82 13.99 13.43
CA ASN A 492 -7.05 14.55 14.77
C ASN A 492 -5.75 14.91 15.51
N ALA A 493 -4.67 15.21 14.78
CA ALA A 493 -3.42 15.71 15.35
C ALA A 493 -3.63 17.03 16.13
N LYS A 494 -2.78 17.24 17.14
CA LYS A 494 -2.84 18.36 18.09
C LYS A 494 -1.50 19.06 18.14
N ILE A 495 -1.20 19.88 17.14
CA ILE A 495 0.07 20.58 17.03
C ILE A 495 -0.09 21.96 17.67
N GLY A 496 0.69 22.24 18.72
CA GLY A 496 0.63 23.51 19.43
C GLY A 496 1.21 24.68 18.63
N LYS A 497 1.34 25.83 19.28
CA LYS A 497 1.94 27.01 18.69
C LYS A 497 3.47 26.99 18.73
N ASP A 498 4.07 27.78 17.85
CA ASP A 498 5.52 27.99 17.70
C ASP A 498 6.31 26.68 17.45
N VAL A 499 5.63 25.63 16.93
CA VAL A 499 6.25 24.33 16.64
C VAL A 499 6.98 24.39 15.30
N VAL A 500 8.16 23.76 15.22
CA VAL A 500 8.93 23.67 13.96
C VAL A 500 9.28 22.23 13.66
N ILE A 501 8.68 21.68 12.61
CA ILE A 501 8.85 20.29 12.14
C ILE A 501 9.61 20.33 10.81
N THR A 502 10.91 20.05 10.86
CA THR A 502 11.83 20.06 9.71
C THR A 502 12.98 19.08 9.93
N ASN A 503 13.26 18.18 8.97
CA ASN A 503 14.31 17.15 9.09
C ASN A 503 15.75 17.68 8.85
N LYS A 504 16.20 18.64 9.66
CA LYS A 504 17.50 19.34 9.43
C LYS A 504 18.72 18.41 9.47
N ASP A 505 18.65 17.35 10.26
CA ASP A 505 19.74 16.37 10.42
C ASP A 505 19.67 15.23 9.38
N GLY A 506 18.74 15.26 8.42
CA GLY A 506 18.62 14.26 7.34
C GLY A 506 18.32 12.84 7.85
N VAL A 507 17.60 12.73 8.97
CA VAL A 507 17.32 11.45 9.63
C VAL A 507 16.48 10.57 8.71
N GLN A 508 16.93 9.33 8.50
CA GLN A 508 16.30 8.38 7.57
C GLN A 508 15.14 7.62 8.22
N GLU A 509 15.39 7.13 9.43
CA GLU A 509 14.43 6.35 10.23
C GLU A 509 14.58 6.72 11.70
N ALA A 510 13.46 6.90 12.38
CA ALA A 510 13.41 7.08 13.83
C ALA A 510 12.03 6.70 14.37
N ASP A 511 12.01 5.99 15.49
CA ASP A 511 10.79 5.72 16.24
C ASP A 511 10.79 6.56 17.51
N ARG A 512 9.73 7.37 17.68
CA ARG A 512 9.46 8.22 18.84
C ARG A 512 7.97 8.18 19.23
N PRO A 513 7.42 6.99 19.55
CA PRO A 513 6.03 6.88 20.01
C PRO A 513 5.72 7.79 21.20
N GLU A 514 6.65 7.92 22.13
CA GLU A 514 6.55 8.78 23.33
C GLU A 514 6.46 10.29 22.98
N GLU A 515 7.03 10.70 21.85
CA GLU A 515 6.98 12.08 21.33
C GLU A 515 5.90 12.22 20.24
N GLY A 516 5.08 11.18 20.03
CA GLY A 516 3.98 11.16 19.06
C GLY A 516 4.38 11.04 17.59
N PHE A 517 5.65 10.76 17.26
CA PHE A 517 6.12 10.78 15.87
C PHE A 517 7.03 9.63 15.43
N TYR A 518 7.12 9.46 14.12
CA TYR A 518 7.97 8.48 13.45
C TYR A 518 8.54 9.08 12.17
N ILE A 519 9.80 8.77 11.85
CA ILE A 519 10.46 9.16 10.60
C ILE A 519 10.65 7.91 9.73
N ARG A 520 10.35 8.01 8.43
CA ARG A 520 10.61 6.96 7.42
C ARG A 520 11.09 7.61 6.12
N SER A 521 12.10 7.01 5.47
CA SER A 521 12.65 7.41 4.15
C SER A 521 12.91 8.91 4.01
N ASP A 522 14.10 9.35 4.44
CA ASP A 522 14.74 10.70 4.36
C ASP A 522 13.94 11.98 4.71
N ARG A 523 12.61 11.92 4.79
CA ARG A 523 11.69 13.06 4.77
C ARG A 523 10.60 12.91 5.82
N ILE A 524 9.84 11.82 5.72
CA ILE A 524 8.45 11.81 6.16
C ILE A 524 8.35 11.61 7.66
N HIS A 525 7.93 12.68 8.34
CA HIS A 525 7.48 12.63 9.72
C HIS A 525 5.99 12.28 9.72
N LYS A 526 5.59 11.15 10.33
CA LYS A 526 4.19 10.97 10.75
C LYS A 526 4.06 11.53 12.16
N ILE A 527 3.13 12.47 12.38
CA ILE A 527 2.73 12.92 13.72
C ILE A 527 1.33 12.39 14.03
N SER A 528 1.19 11.62 15.10
CA SER A 528 -0.10 11.07 15.57
C SER A 528 -0.35 11.40 17.04
N SER A 529 -1.26 12.35 17.26
CA SER A 529 -2.00 12.58 18.52
C SER A 529 -1.17 12.56 19.82
N LEU A 530 -0.25 13.52 19.99
CA LEU A 530 0.37 13.85 21.28
C LEU A 530 0.70 15.34 21.37
N HIS A 531 0.78 15.88 22.59
CA HIS A 531 0.75 17.32 22.85
C HIS A 531 2.12 17.98 22.69
N PHE A 532 2.33 18.73 21.60
CA PHE A 532 3.40 19.74 21.53
C PHE A 532 2.98 21.01 22.27
N SER A 533 2.95 20.98 23.61
CA SER A 533 2.42 22.07 24.45
C SER A 533 3.40 23.22 24.73
N HIS A 534 4.62 23.17 24.17
CA HIS A 534 5.69 24.13 24.43
C HIS A 534 6.39 24.50 23.11
N PRO A 535 7.01 25.71 23.01
CA PRO A 535 7.79 26.17 21.86
C PRO A 535 9.12 25.40 21.73
N ARG A 536 9.04 24.08 21.56
CA ARG A 536 10.15 23.23 21.15
C ARG A 536 10.25 23.33 19.64
N ILE A 537 11.18 24.16 19.18
CA ILE A 537 11.82 23.93 17.88
C ILE A 537 12.29 22.47 17.91
N VAL A 538 11.84 21.61 16.99
CA VAL A 538 12.43 20.27 16.84
C VAL A 538 13.75 20.42 16.10
N LYS A 539 14.67 21.15 16.76
CA LYS A 539 16.12 21.01 16.57
C LYS A 539 16.47 19.61 17.05
N LEU A 540 16.26 18.65 16.16
CA LEU A 540 17.23 17.59 15.98
C LEU A 540 18.60 18.28 15.95
N SER A 541 19.36 17.96 16.99
CA SER A 541 20.65 18.53 17.33
C SER A 541 21.29 17.44 18.18
N PHE A 542 21.83 16.43 17.51
CA PHE A 542 22.48 15.30 18.16
C PHE A 542 23.68 15.77 18.99
N TYR A 543 23.45 16.10 20.27
CA TYR A 543 24.49 16.09 21.29
C TYR A 543 25.08 14.68 21.32
N GLY A 544 26.25 14.55 20.67
CA GLY A 544 26.72 13.31 20.06
C GLY A 544 26.87 12.17 21.07
N GLY A 545 26.59 10.95 20.61
CA GLY A 545 26.62 9.75 21.46
C GLY A 545 27.95 9.57 22.23
N SER A 546 29.07 9.97 21.63
CA SER A 546 30.41 9.93 22.24
C SER A 546 30.50 10.70 23.57
N TRP A 547 29.95 11.92 23.64
CA TRP A 547 30.04 12.77 24.84
C TRP A 547 29.34 12.17 26.06
N ARG A 548 28.28 11.39 25.84
CA ARG A 548 27.50 10.73 26.88
C ARG A 548 28.33 9.64 27.57
N TRP A 549 29.01 8.81 26.78
CA TRP A 549 29.90 7.76 27.28
C TRP A 549 31.17 8.32 27.92
N ILE A 550 31.72 9.43 27.41
CA ILE A 550 32.84 10.16 28.03
C ILE A 550 32.45 10.62 29.46
N GLY A 551 31.27 11.23 29.63
CA GLY A 551 30.79 11.66 30.95
C GLY A 551 30.65 10.50 31.95
N THR A 552 30.08 9.38 31.53
CA THR A 552 29.96 8.16 32.36
C THR A 552 31.34 7.59 32.71
N PHE A 553 32.30 7.60 31.79
CA PHE A 553 33.66 7.12 32.03
C PHE A 553 34.42 7.98 33.05
N VAL A 554 34.32 9.31 32.95
CA VAL A 554 34.92 10.24 33.93
C VAL A 554 34.32 10.02 35.32
N LEU A 555 33.00 9.84 35.42
CA LEU A 555 32.32 9.54 36.69
C LEU A 555 32.77 8.19 37.28
N ALA A 556 32.89 7.15 36.46
CA ALA A 556 33.37 5.84 36.87
C ALA A 556 34.84 5.88 37.35
N LEU A 557 35.69 6.69 36.70
CA LEU A 557 37.08 6.91 37.10
C LEU A 557 37.17 7.63 38.45
N LEU A 558 36.38 8.68 38.67
CA LEU A 558 36.31 9.40 39.95
C LEU A 558 35.83 8.48 41.09
N TYR A 559 34.88 7.59 40.83
CA TYR A 559 34.44 6.56 41.77
C TYR A 559 35.56 5.55 42.09
N ALA A 560 36.23 5.00 41.07
CA ALA A 560 37.31 4.04 41.25
C ALA A 560 38.50 4.62 42.02
N LEU A 561 38.91 5.86 41.71
CA LEU A 561 39.95 6.58 42.44
C LEU A 561 39.56 6.78 43.92
N ARG A 562 38.31 7.17 44.20
CA ARG A 562 37.83 7.36 45.58
C ARG A 562 37.88 6.06 46.39
N VAL A 563 37.37 4.95 45.83
CA VAL A 563 37.44 3.63 46.49
C VAL A 563 38.89 3.21 46.73
N TYR A 564 39.77 3.43 45.76
CA TYR A 564 41.20 3.10 45.87
C TYR A 564 41.92 3.92 46.95
N TYR A 565 41.68 5.23 47.06
CA TYR A 565 42.31 6.06 48.11
C TYR A 565 41.73 5.85 49.50
N VAL A 566 40.43 5.54 49.62
CA VAL A 566 39.76 5.33 50.92
C VAL A 566 39.95 3.90 51.45
N GLN A 567 40.31 2.94 50.60
CA GLN A 567 40.55 1.53 50.97
C GLN A 567 39.34 0.84 51.66
N GLY A 568 38.13 1.32 51.38
CA GLY A 568 36.86 0.85 51.95
C GLY A 568 35.75 0.73 50.91
N PHE A 569 34.50 0.58 51.37
CA PHE A 569 33.28 0.48 50.55
C PHE A 569 33.25 -0.67 49.52
N TYR A 570 33.97 -1.76 49.78
CA TYR A 570 34.02 -2.93 48.90
C TYR A 570 32.64 -3.56 48.66
N VAL A 571 31.74 -3.54 49.65
CA VAL A 571 30.36 -4.04 49.52
C VAL A 571 29.54 -3.19 48.53
N VAL A 572 29.69 -1.87 48.56
CA VAL A 572 29.06 -0.96 47.58
C VAL A 572 29.59 -1.22 46.18
N THR A 573 30.92 -1.41 46.06
CA THR A 573 31.61 -1.71 44.79
C THR A 573 31.12 -3.04 44.19
N TYR A 574 30.98 -4.07 45.02
CA TYR A 574 30.47 -5.39 44.64
C TYR A 574 28.99 -5.34 44.23
N GLY A 575 28.13 -4.64 44.98
CA GLY A 575 26.73 -4.43 44.64
C GLY A 575 26.54 -3.68 43.31
N LEU A 576 27.35 -2.64 43.07
CA LEU A 576 27.42 -1.93 41.80
C LEU A 576 27.85 -2.87 40.66
N GLY A 577 28.85 -3.73 40.89
CA GLY A 577 29.32 -4.74 39.93
C GLY A 577 28.23 -5.76 39.54
N ILE A 578 27.41 -6.21 40.48
CA ILE A 578 26.24 -7.08 40.20
C ILE A 578 25.16 -6.32 39.42
N TYR A 579 24.87 -5.07 39.81
CA TYR A 579 23.85 -4.26 39.13
C TYR A 579 24.22 -3.97 37.66
N ILE A 580 25.49 -3.61 37.39
CA ILE A 580 26.00 -3.40 36.04
C ILE A 580 25.98 -4.71 35.23
N LEU A 581 26.31 -5.87 35.84
CA LEU A 581 26.22 -7.17 35.17
C LEU A 581 24.77 -7.50 34.76
N ASN A 582 23.79 -7.26 35.63
CA ASN A 582 22.37 -7.45 35.31
C ASN A 582 21.90 -6.51 34.17
N LEU A 583 22.31 -5.24 34.19
CA LEU A 583 22.05 -4.30 33.09
C LEU A 583 22.71 -4.74 31.77
N LEU A 584 23.91 -5.28 31.82
CA LEU A 584 24.64 -5.77 30.64
C LEU A 584 23.94 -7.00 30.03
N ILE A 585 23.46 -7.93 30.86
CA ILE A 585 22.63 -9.05 30.41
C ILE A 585 21.36 -8.51 29.74
N GLY A 586 20.64 -7.56 30.36
CA GLY A 586 19.47 -6.93 29.76
C GLY A 586 19.73 -6.19 28.44
N PHE A 587 20.94 -5.66 28.22
CA PHE A 587 21.36 -5.03 26.97
C PHE A 587 21.74 -6.05 25.88
N LEU A 588 22.28 -7.21 26.26
CA LEU A 588 22.69 -8.28 25.34
C LEU A 588 21.57 -9.26 24.98
N SER A 589 20.58 -9.46 25.85
CA SER A 589 19.45 -10.36 25.57
C SER A 589 18.39 -9.71 24.66
N PRO A 590 17.77 -10.49 23.75
CA PRO A 590 16.62 -10.03 22.96
C PRO A 590 15.39 -9.79 23.86
N LEU A 591 14.40 -9.03 23.36
CA LEU A 591 13.13 -8.80 24.06
C LEU A 591 12.23 -10.04 24.12
N VAL A 592 12.33 -10.92 23.12
CA VAL A 592 11.63 -12.21 23.00
C VAL A 592 12.69 -13.32 22.98
N ASP A 593 12.48 -14.38 23.76
CA ASP A 593 13.47 -15.45 23.98
C ASP A 593 13.01 -16.74 23.27
N PRO A 594 13.65 -17.14 22.14
CA PRO A 594 13.13 -18.19 21.25
C PRO A 594 13.18 -19.62 21.83
N GLU A 595 13.68 -19.80 23.06
CA GLU A 595 13.64 -21.09 23.76
C GLU A 595 12.50 -21.18 24.79
N LEU A 596 11.75 -20.10 25.04
CA LEU A 596 10.67 -20.05 26.04
C LEU A 596 9.25 -20.02 25.44
N GLU A 597 9.09 -19.65 24.16
CA GLU A 597 7.82 -19.71 23.43
C GLU A 597 7.95 -20.66 22.23
N PRO A 598 7.37 -21.89 22.29
CA PRO A 598 7.49 -22.88 21.20
C PRO A 598 6.76 -22.53 19.89
N SER A 599 6.07 -21.39 19.82
CA SER A 599 5.36 -20.86 18.65
C SER A 599 5.21 -19.33 18.76
N ASP A 600 4.97 -18.66 17.63
CA ASP A 600 4.68 -17.22 17.48
C ASP A 600 5.88 -16.24 17.47
N GLY A 601 7.09 -16.72 17.12
CA GLY A 601 8.22 -15.89 16.66
C GLY A 601 8.47 -15.98 15.14
N PRO A 602 9.04 -14.95 14.48
CA PRO A 602 9.39 -15.01 13.06
C PRO A 602 10.45 -16.09 12.79
N MET A 603 10.27 -16.86 11.71
CA MET A 603 11.08 -18.07 11.45
C MET A 603 12.57 -17.78 11.30
N LEU A 604 13.38 -18.68 11.87
CA LEU A 604 14.84 -18.66 11.78
C LEU A 604 15.31 -18.92 10.33
N PRO A 605 16.29 -18.17 9.80
CA PRO A 605 16.82 -18.38 8.45
C PRO A 605 17.63 -19.68 8.37
N THR A 606 17.28 -20.54 7.41
CA THR A 606 17.85 -21.89 7.24
C THR A 606 19.09 -21.95 6.32
N LYS A 607 19.71 -20.81 6.00
CA LYS A 607 20.90 -20.73 5.13
C LYS A 607 22.03 -19.92 5.76
N GLY A 608 23.27 -20.27 5.39
CA GLY A 608 24.46 -19.93 6.17
C GLY A 608 24.91 -18.46 6.20
N SER A 609 24.35 -17.60 5.34
CA SER A 609 24.88 -16.27 5.01
C SER A 609 24.09 -15.07 5.58
N ASP A 610 22.90 -15.27 6.13
CA ASP A 610 22.02 -14.16 6.48
C ASP A 610 22.32 -13.60 7.88
N GLU A 611 22.73 -12.34 7.98
CA GLU A 611 22.88 -11.62 9.25
C GLU A 611 21.54 -11.04 9.70
N PHE A 612 20.99 -11.54 10.81
CA PHE A 612 19.72 -11.05 11.35
C PHE A 612 19.92 -9.75 12.17
N LYS A 613 19.42 -8.62 11.66
CA LYS A 613 19.09 -7.39 12.41
C LYS A 613 17.87 -6.69 11.76
N PRO A 614 17.05 -5.94 12.52
CA PRO A 614 17.25 -5.52 13.90
C PRO A 614 16.36 -6.24 14.93
N PHE A 615 16.98 -6.95 15.88
CA PHE A 615 16.29 -7.34 17.12
C PHE A 615 16.04 -6.11 18.00
N ILE A 616 14.85 -6.03 18.61
CA ILE A 616 14.61 -5.14 19.76
C ILE A 616 15.32 -5.76 20.97
N ARG A 617 16.34 -5.06 21.50
CA ARG A 617 17.02 -5.43 22.76
C ARG A 617 16.06 -5.28 23.94
N ARG A 618 16.15 -6.16 24.94
CA ARG A 618 15.35 -6.07 26.17
C ARG A 618 15.60 -4.75 26.93
N LEU A 619 16.82 -4.20 26.86
CA LEU A 619 17.16 -2.88 27.36
C LEU A 619 17.76 -1.99 26.24
N PRO A 620 17.05 -0.92 25.80
CA PRO A 620 17.58 0.05 24.85
C PRO A 620 18.82 0.79 25.35
N GLU A 621 19.73 1.13 24.43
CA GLU A 621 21.05 1.73 24.73
C GLU A 621 20.98 2.99 25.60
N PHE A 622 20.00 3.87 25.36
CA PHE A 622 19.81 5.07 26.18
C PHE A 622 19.38 4.75 27.62
N LYS A 623 18.50 3.75 27.81
CA LYS A 623 18.07 3.30 29.14
C LYS A 623 19.23 2.60 29.88
N PHE A 624 20.05 1.83 29.16
CA PHE A 624 21.29 1.22 29.67
C PHE A 624 22.32 2.26 30.12
N TRP A 625 22.66 3.23 29.26
CA TRP A 625 23.56 4.34 29.59
C TRP A 625 23.08 5.16 30.81
N TYR A 626 21.80 5.52 30.84
CA TYR A 626 21.24 6.29 31.94
C TYR A 626 21.23 5.51 33.26
N ALA A 627 20.88 4.22 33.23
CA ALA A 627 20.90 3.37 34.42
C ALA A 627 22.31 3.15 34.98
N ILE A 628 23.31 2.93 34.13
CA ILE A 628 24.73 2.85 34.55
C ILE A 628 25.19 4.18 35.15
N THR A 629 24.92 5.31 34.48
CA THR A 629 25.35 6.63 34.95
C THR A 629 24.70 6.97 36.30
N LYS A 630 23.39 6.68 36.46
CA LYS A 630 22.69 6.82 37.74
C LYS A 630 23.29 5.92 38.83
N ALA A 631 23.66 4.67 38.51
CA ALA A 631 24.26 3.75 39.47
C ALA A 631 25.62 4.23 39.96
N PHE A 632 26.48 4.74 39.08
CA PHE A 632 27.74 5.37 39.49
C PHE A 632 27.52 6.63 40.34
N CYS A 633 26.55 7.49 40.01
CA CYS A 633 26.20 8.63 40.88
C CYS A 633 25.77 8.19 42.28
N VAL A 634 24.88 7.19 42.39
CA VAL A 634 24.40 6.68 43.68
C VAL A 634 25.53 6.02 44.47
N ALA A 635 26.32 5.16 43.84
CA ALA A 635 27.45 4.51 44.50
C ALA A 635 28.50 5.53 44.98
N PHE A 636 28.79 6.57 44.19
CA PHE A 636 29.67 7.66 44.59
C PHE A 636 29.13 8.40 45.82
N VAL A 637 27.84 8.75 45.84
CA VAL A 637 27.19 9.38 47.01
C VAL A 637 27.21 8.45 48.24
N MET A 638 27.00 7.14 48.09
CA MET A 638 27.07 6.18 49.21
C MET A 638 28.46 6.17 49.87
N THR A 639 29.55 6.35 49.10
CA THR A 639 30.92 6.42 49.66
C THR A 639 31.22 7.69 50.49
N PHE A 640 30.23 8.55 50.76
CA PHE A 640 30.33 9.64 51.76
C PHE A 640 29.76 9.26 53.13
N PHE A 641 29.03 8.15 53.26
CA PHE A 641 28.37 7.75 54.51
C PHE A 641 29.03 6.49 55.08
N SER A 642 29.70 6.62 56.22
CA SER A 642 30.41 5.51 56.91
C SER A 642 29.54 4.29 57.22
N LEU A 643 28.22 4.45 57.28
CA LEU A 643 27.24 3.36 57.40
C LEU A 643 27.39 2.26 56.34
N PHE A 644 27.91 2.59 55.14
CA PHE A 644 28.12 1.64 54.05
C PHE A 644 29.55 1.09 53.96
N ASP A 645 30.45 1.50 54.85
CA ASP A 645 31.84 1.01 54.89
C ASP A 645 31.96 -0.24 55.77
N VAL A 646 31.38 -1.33 55.29
CA VAL A 646 31.41 -2.62 56.00
C VAL A 646 32.74 -3.34 55.73
N PRO A 647 33.53 -3.69 56.76
CA PRO A 647 34.79 -4.40 56.58
C PRO A 647 34.53 -5.83 56.12
N VAL A 648 34.83 -6.11 54.85
CA VAL A 648 34.68 -7.43 54.22
C VAL A 648 35.95 -7.78 53.46
N PHE A 649 36.33 -9.06 53.46
CA PHE A 649 37.49 -9.57 52.74
C PHE A 649 37.26 -9.54 51.22
N TRP A 650 37.56 -8.38 50.61
CA TRP A 650 37.25 -8.07 49.22
C TRP A 650 37.80 -9.06 48.17
N PRO A 651 38.92 -9.78 48.36
CA PRO A 651 39.37 -10.77 47.36
C PRO A 651 38.35 -11.90 47.15
N ILE A 652 37.62 -12.32 48.18
CA ILE A 652 36.55 -13.33 48.05
C ILE A 652 35.36 -12.76 47.25
N LEU A 653 34.96 -11.52 47.50
CA LEU A 653 33.91 -10.84 46.73
C LEU A 653 34.30 -10.68 45.25
N LEU A 654 35.56 -10.33 44.98
CA LEU A 654 36.08 -10.23 43.62
C LEU A 654 36.08 -11.59 42.92
N CYS A 655 36.58 -12.65 43.57
CA CYS A 655 36.54 -14.01 43.03
C CYS A 655 35.09 -14.46 42.74
N TYR A 656 34.14 -14.20 43.64
CA TYR A 656 32.73 -14.54 43.42
C TYR A 656 32.15 -13.75 42.23
N TRP A 657 32.42 -12.44 42.12
CA TRP A 657 31.96 -11.62 41.00
C TRP A 657 32.56 -12.09 39.66
N VAL A 658 33.85 -12.45 39.63
CA VAL A 658 34.50 -13.01 38.43
C VAL A 658 33.88 -14.35 38.04
N VAL A 659 33.61 -15.26 38.99
CA VAL A 659 32.92 -16.53 38.70
C VAL A 659 31.50 -16.29 38.18
N LEU A 660 30.74 -15.38 38.80
CA LEU A 660 29.39 -15.02 38.37
C LEU A 660 29.38 -14.40 36.97
N LEU A 661 30.31 -13.49 36.68
CA LEU A 661 30.52 -12.88 35.36
C LEU A 661 30.83 -13.97 34.31
N VAL A 662 31.78 -14.85 34.57
CA VAL A 662 32.18 -15.91 33.62
C VAL A 662 31.02 -16.88 33.35
N LEU A 663 30.28 -17.32 34.38
CA LEU A 663 29.15 -18.23 34.22
C LEU A 663 27.99 -17.59 33.44
N THR A 664 27.60 -16.36 33.78
CA THR A 664 26.50 -15.65 33.11
C THR A 664 26.85 -15.28 31.67
N MET A 665 28.05 -14.74 31.44
CA MET A 665 28.52 -14.37 30.10
C MET A 665 28.76 -15.60 29.22
N ARG A 666 29.25 -16.73 29.74
CA ARG A 666 29.38 -17.97 28.95
C ARG A 666 28.03 -18.45 28.42
N ARG A 667 26.96 -18.38 29.21
CA ARG A 667 25.59 -18.72 28.75
C ARG A 667 25.12 -17.76 27.65
N GLN A 668 25.26 -16.45 27.86
CA GLN A 668 24.86 -15.45 26.87
C GLN A 668 25.67 -15.57 25.56
N ILE A 669 27.00 -15.70 25.63
CA ILE A 669 27.88 -15.87 24.45
C ILE A 669 27.53 -17.14 23.67
N THR A 670 27.22 -18.25 24.36
CA THR A 670 26.78 -19.49 23.69
C THR A 670 25.47 -19.28 22.93
N HIS A 671 24.52 -18.53 23.51
CA HIS A 671 23.27 -18.13 22.86
C HIS A 671 23.52 -17.20 21.64
N MET A 672 24.43 -16.22 21.79
CA MET A 672 24.82 -15.29 20.73
C MET A 672 25.46 -15.99 19.52
N ILE A 673 26.26 -17.04 19.76
CA ILE A 673 26.86 -17.87 18.70
C ILE A 673 25.80 -18.75 18.04
N LYS A 674 24.94 -19.40 18.82
CA LYS A 674 23.82 -20.24 18.31
C LYS A 674 22.88 -19.46 17.38
N TYR A 675 22.59 -18.20 17.69
CA TYR A 675 21.64 -17.35 16.96
C TYR A 675 22.30 -16.17 16.20
N LYS A 676 23.62 -16.22 15.96
CA LYS A 676 24.39 -15.29 15.10
C LYS A 676 24.09 -13.79 15.25
N TYR A 677 24.00 -13.24 16.46
CA TYR A 677 23.76 -11.79 16.64
C TYR A 677 24.96 -11.00 17.20
N ILE A 678 25.42 -10.01 16.43
CA ILE A 678 26.59 -9.18 16.76
C ILE A 678 26.19 -8.09 17.79
N PRO A 679 26.81 -8.01 18.98
CA PRO A 679 26.38 -7.13 20.07
C PRO A 679 26.62 -5.64 19.80
N PHE A 680 27.77 -5.30 19.21
CA PHE A 680 28.21 -3.93 18.95
C PHE A 680 28.33 -3.68 17.45
N ASN A 681 27.84 -2.53 16.97
CA ASN A 681 28.01 -2.11 15.57
C ASN A 681 29.39 -1.46 15.35
N LEU A 682 30.46 -2.16 15.80
CA LEU A 682 31.86 -1.74 15.65
C LEU A 682 32.36 -2.01 14.22
N GLY A 683 31.84 -1.22 13.28
CA GLY A 683 32.12 -1.35 11.86
C GLY A 683 30.90 -1.08 11.00
N LYS A 684 30.51 0.19 10.85
CA LYS A 684 29.68 0.57 9.70
C LYS A 684 30.53 0.38 8.44
N GLN A 685 30.18 -0.57 7.58
CA GLN A 685 30.67 -0.55 6.20
C GLN A 685 30.19 0.76 5.55
N LYS A 686 31.11 1.72 5.41
CA LYS A 686 30.91 2.84 4.48
C LYS A 686 30.94 2.24 3.07
N TYR A 687 29.78 2.11 2.44
CA TYR A 687 29.71 1.89 1.00
C TYR A 687 30.25 3.13 0.28
N SER A 688 31.57 3.13 0.08
CA SER A 688 32.29 4.19 -0.62
C SER A 688 32.01 4.05 -2.12
N GLY A 689 31.22 4.95 -2.68
CA GLY A 689 30.99 5.04 -4.12
C GLY A 689 32.30 5.36 -4.86
N LYS A 690 32.99 4.34 -5.37
CA LYS A 690 34.16 4.53 -6.22
C LYS A 690 33.74 4.99 -7.61
N ARG A 691 34.21 6.18 -8.00
CA ARG A 691 34.38 6.53 -9.44
C ARG A 691 35.47 5.63 -10.05
N PRO A 692 35.43 5.38 -11.38
CA PRO A 692 36.39 4.50 -12.03
C PRO A 692 37.79 5.15 -12.16
N SER A 693 38.81 4.29 -12.20
CA SER A 693 40.20 4.64 -12.56
C SER A 693 40.83 3.48 -13.34
N THR A 694 41.76 3.79 -14.23
CA THR A 694 42.23 2.91 -15.33
C THR A 694 43.59 2.24 -15.08
N SER A 695 43.91 1.20 -15.89
CA SER A 695 45.19 0.47 -16.01
C SER A 695 45.65 -0.39 -14.80
N GLY A 696 46.40 -1.49 -14.96
CA GLY A 696 46.82 -2.19 -16.20
C GLY A 696 47.64 -3.48 -15.96
N SER A 697 47.65 -4.38 -16.96
CA SER A 697 48.64 -5.44 -17.28
C SER A 697 49.39 -6.27 -16.18
N SER A 698 49.07 -7.57 -16.10
CA SER A 698 49.99 -8.75 -16.18
C SER A 698 51.10 -8.98 -15.11
N PRO A 699 51.77 -10.17 -15.01
CA PRO A 699 51.70 -11.40 -15.84
C PRO A 699 51.37 -12.72 -15.06
N ARG A 700 51.77 -13.88 -15.61
CA ARG A 700 51.38 -15.28 -15.26
C ARG A 700 52.28 -15.96 -14.19
N ALA A 701 51.69 -16.90 -13.45
CA ALA A 701 52.19 -18.26 -13.11
C ALA A 701 51.10 -18.95 -12.24
N ASP A 702 50.71 -20.22 -12.42
CA ASP A 702 51.01 -21.23 -13.45
C ASP A 702 49.69 -21.76 -14.07
#